data_AF-A0A1U7GHG0-F1
#
_entry.id   AF-A0A1U7GHG0-F1
#
_cell.length_a   1.000
_cell.length_b   1.000
_cell.length_c   1.000
_cell.angle_alpha   90.00
_cell.angle_beta   90.00
_cell.angle_gamma   90.00
#
_symmetry.space_group_name_H-M   'P 1'
#
loop_
_entity.id
_entity.type
_entity.pdbx_description
1 polymer ?
#
loop_
_entity_poly.entity_id
_entity_poly.type
_entity_poly.pdbx_seq_one_letter_code
_entity_poly.pdbx_strand_id
1 'polypeptide(L)'
;MPESVPNIQASGDTVEPDGRPRWSWKGSLLVFVAAMAALVPTAGDFGVTWDEPAYRYSQVVSAQWWRQWAEVRSWDDVKAQLDPDALLYYWPYARFGINFHPPLAGQASLAARGVFGYWMKDFPSRRMGSILEFAAAIAIGCHFLARRYGPATGLAMAGAFLLMPRVYGQAHLLDTDIPGMFLWAATALAFWNGLREPGGRGWRVLVGVLLGLAFLEKMAAVGVLLPLMAWLVATRLPLAFTRRAGRAAWIDAAATLVPMLLPLGLAFVEIQLLQRRLPPPSQADLYFQMGTRPEAALPGAILAVPAVVWGLRRLLARWRPASRIWGVDRPGLETFAAILAFAPLVGWLGNPAWWRETMIRMTHYYTLSNDRQGALPDILILYAGQAYKYSLPWHNGWVLLAITVPPMILLAALVGVAWGMHRVRTDRLPLYFLVHMATLPAVRMLHTPAHDGVRLLMPSFFFLACFAGWGAVWIGAAVARRVRWGEALTIAAVLAPALVALVRIHPYELSYYNAFVGGSPGAWRRGYELTYWYDAFTPGVIADMNRLLPPDAEVDHLNPWTESSMHVFHDQQALGHLRADIRLGRRGADRFPHVVLLTQDSKATPFTRLLFAMKPWYASEPSQLDGLRVATVAEPTAVARAWALNLLADGPATTRADEPRAPAWIRDSLPILKRFWGEGLQLAPPLTINRAVFDWARTDPEGLKAAARRLAARESAEAEPAAVRLRGLMVPVVDGRADAVRQNLLEQLLKVRPEALDEAVSILVDRPDAVASVLTRYGYTDPAAVGGFLDRDLPDGRP
;
A
#
# COMPACT_ATOMS: atom_id res chain seq x y z
N MET A 1 -35.00 -18.28 -21.35
CA MET A 1 -35.82 -17.35 -20.55
C MET A 1 -35.47 -15.95 -21.03
N PRO A 2 -36.43 -15.15 -21.52
CA PRO A 2 -36.20 -13.71 -21.56
C PRO A 2 -36.04 -13.29 -20.09
N GLU A 3 -34.89 -12.73 -19.72
CA GLU A 3 -34.76 -12.04 -18.44
C GLU A 3 -35.75 -10.87 -18.52
N SER A 4 -36.92 -11.02 -17.90
CA SER A 4 -37.89 -9.95 -17.72
C SER A 4 -37.19 -8.87 -16.93
N VAL A 5 -36.76 -7.82 -17.64
CA VAL A 5 -36.38 -6.54 -17.05
C VAL A 5 -37.59 -6.09 -16.23
N PRO A 6 -37.47 -5.91 -14.91
CA PRO A 6 -38.50 -5.20 -14.17
C PRO A 6 -38.61 -3.82 -14.81
N ASN A 7 -39.77 -3.56 -15.40
CA ASN A 7 -40.08 -2.31 -16.06
C ASN A 7 -40.16 -1.22 -14.99
N ILE A 8 -39.03 -0.61 -14.63
CA ILE A 8 -39.03 0.61 -13.83
C ILE A 8 -39.39 1.74 -14.79
N GLN A 9 -40.68 1.93 -15.00
CA GLN A 9 -41.21 3.10 -15.68
C GLN A 9 -40.71 4.34 -14.92
N ALA A 10 -40.04 5.22 -15.66
CA ALA A 10 -39.82 6.60 -15.28
C ALA A 10 -41.09 7.37 -15.65
N SER A 11 -42.05 7.41 -14.74
CA SER A 11 -43.09 8.45 -14.69
C SER A 11 -43.01 9.12 -13.32
N GLY A 12 -43.25 10.42 -13.29
CA GLY A 12 -43.00 11.32 -12.16
C GLY A 12 -43.95 11.15 -10.96
N ASP A 13 -44.10 9.94 -10.45
CA ASP A 13 -44.84 9.64 -9.22
C ASP A 13 -43.90 9.09 -8.13
N THR A 14 -44.11 9.56 -6.91
CA THR A 14 -43.20 9.51 -5.76
C THR A 14 -43.15 8.16 -5.03
N VAL A 15 -43.71 7.08 -5.59
CA VAL A 15 -43.94 5.82 -4.87
C VAL A 15 -43.69 4.61 -5.79
N GLU A 16 -42.88 3.65 -5.35
CA GLU A 16 -42.85 2.29 -5.93
C GLU A 16 -44.16 1.55 -5.61
N PRO A 17 -44.58 0.54 -6.39
CA PRO A 17 -45.83 -0.21 -6.15
C PRO A 17 -45.99 -0.76 -4.72
N ASP A 18 -44.88 -0.85 -3.99
CA ASP A 18 -44.72 -1.47 -2.68
C ASP A 18 -44.76 -0.44 -1.51
N GLY A 19 -44.98 0.86 -1.77
CA GLY A 19 -45.16 1.89 -0.74
C GLY A 19 -43.88 2.32 0.00
N ARG A 20 -42.68 1.93 -0.46
CA ARG A 20 -41.41 2.30 0.19
C ARG A 20 -40.88 3.63 -0.35
N PRO A 21 -40.42 4.57 0.51
CA PRO A 21 -39.82 5.82 0.04
C PRO A 21 -38.52 5.53 -0.72
N ARG A 22 -38.43 6.05 -1.95
CA ARG A 22 -37.22 5.96 -2.79
C ARG A 22 -36.06 6.70 -2.12
N TRP A 23 -34.93 6.02 -1.92
CA TRP A 23 -33.70 6.67 -1.47
C TRP A 23 -33.30 7.80 -2.42
N SER A 24 -33.25 9.03 -1.90
CA SER A 24 -33.01 10.23 -2.70
C SER A 24 -31.52 10.56 -2.79
N TRP A 25 -31.15 11.39 -3.79
CA TRP A 25 -29.80 11.95 -3.87
C TRP A 25 -29.44 12.79 -2.65
N LYS A 26 -30.43 13.43 -1.99
CA LYS A 26 -30.25 14.18 -0.75
C LYS A 26 -29.79 13.26 0.39
N GLY A 27 -30.35 12.04 0.47
CA GLY A 27 -29.90 11.04 1.44
C GLY A 27 -28.43 10.64 1.21
N SER A 28 -28.03 10.44 -0.04
CA SER A 28 -26.63 10.17 -0.39
C SER A 28 -25.70 11.34 -0.07
N LEU A 29 -26.15 12.58 -0.32
CA LEU A 29 -25.38 13.77 0.06
C LEU A 29 -25.23 13.89 1.58
N LEU A 30 -26.28 13.57 2.36
CA LEU A 30 -26.18 13.55 3.81
C LEU A 30 -25.17 12.51 4.30
N VAL A 31 -25.13 11.33 3.70
CA VAL A 31 -24.12 10.30 4.01
C VAL A 31 -22.71 10.78 3.68
N PHE A 32 -22.52 11.44 2.54
CA PHE A 32 -21.24 12.06 2.17
C PHE A 32 -20.82 13.10 3.20
N VAL A 33 -21.70 14.04 3.56
CA VAL A 33 -21.43 15.08 4.55
C VAL A 33 -21.14 14.49 5.93
N ALA A 34 -21.87 13.45 6.34
CA ALA A 34 -21.63 12.77 7.61
C ALA A 34 -20.27 12.06 7.63
N ALA A 35 -19.86 11.41 6.54
CA ALA A 35 -18.53 10.82 6.42
C ALA A 35 -17.43 11.90 6.47
N MET A 36 -17.62 13.02 5.77
CA MET A 36 -16.71 14.17 5.83
C MET A 36 -16.60 14.75 7.24
N ALA A 37 -17.72 14.89 7.95
CA ALA A 37 -17.75 15.38 9.32
C ALA A 37 -16.99 14.48 10.31
N ALA A 38 -16.91 13.17 10.02
CA ALA A 38 -16.09 12.25 10.80
C ALA A 38 -14.60 12.37 10.42
N LEU A 39 -14.27 12.37 9.12
CA LEU A 39 -12.89 12.28 8.61
C LEU A 39 -12.09 13.59 8.71
N VAL A 40 -12.69 14.72 8.37
CA VAL A 40 -11.96 16.00 8.27
C VAL A 40 -11.32 16.45 9.57
N PRO A 41 -12.00 16.36 10.75
CA PRO A 41 -11.40 16.75 12.01
C PRO A 41 -10.11 16.00 12.34
N THR A 42 -9.98 14.75 11.90
CA THR A 42 -8.83 13.88 12.21
C THR A 42 -7.70 13.93 11.18
N ALA A 43 -7.83 14.77 10.13
CA ALA A 43 -6.86 14.81 9.02
C ALA A 43 -5.44 15.24 9.42
N GLY A 44 -5.31 15.92 10.56
CA GLY A 44 -4.05 16.42 11.11
C GLY A 44 -3.34 15.49 12.08
N ASP A 45 -3.98 14.41 12.54
CA ASP A 45 -3.53 13.67 13.72
C ASP A 45 -2.49 12.58 13.41
N PHE A 46 -2.48 12.09 12.17
CA PHE A 46 -1.57 11.05 11.70
C PHE A 46 -0.18 11.60 11.38
N GLY A 47 0.86 10.82 11.70
CA GLY A 47 2.23 11.09 11.28
C GLY A 47 2.38 11.09 9.75
N VAL A 48 3.48 11.68 9.27
CA VAL A 48 3.79 11.74 7.83
C VAL A 48 4.50 10.46 7.43
N THR A 49 3.93 9.74 6.47
CA THR A 49 4.48 8.47 6.00
C THR A 49 5.52 8.67 4.90
N TRP A 50 6.38 7.67 4.69
CA TRP A 50 7.57 7.78 3.82
C TRP A 50 7.27 8.16 2.35
N ASP A 51 6.09 7.78 1.84
CA ASP A 51 5.65 8.06 0.46
C ASP A 51 5.24 9.53 0.29
N GLU A 52 4.73 10.18 1.35
CA GLU A 52 4.07 11.49 1.24
C GLU A 52 5.02 12.64 0.86
N PRO A 53 6.27 12.73 1.36
CA PRO A 53 7.24 13.72 0.89
C PRO A 53 7.50 13.63 -0.62
N ALA A 54 7.64 12.42 -1.16
CA ALA A 54 7.85 12.22 -2.59
C ALA A 54 6.63 12.67 -3.42
N TYR A 55 5.42 12.35 -2.96
CA TYR A 55 4.21 12.80 -3.62
C TYR A 55 4.01 14.31 -3.50
N ARG A 56 4.31 14.90 -2.34
CA ARG A 56 4.30 16.34 -2.12
C ARG A 56 5.27 17.04 -3.07
N TYR A 57 6.48 16.51 -3.25
CA TYR A 57 7.45 17.04 -4.21
C TYR A 57 6.87 17.08 -5.63
N SER A 58 6.33 15.97 -6.14
CA SER A 58 5.71 15.93 -7.48
C SER A 58 4.57 16.95 -7.63
N GLN A 59 3.79 17.17 -6.57
CA GLN A 59 2.71 18.15 -6.54
C GLN A 59 3.25 19.59 -6.58
N VAL A 60 4.28 19.91 -5.79
CA VAL A 60 4.90 21.25 -5.78
C VAL A 60 5.50 21.57 -7.14
N VAL A 61 6.16 20.61 -7.78
CA VAL A 61 6.75 20.75 -9.11
C VAL A 61 5.65 20.96 -10.16
N SER A 62 4.64 20.08 -10.22
CA SER A 62 3.53 20.23 -11.19
C SER A 62 2.65 21.45 -10.96
N ALA A 63 2.57 21.97 -9.73
CA ALA A 63 1.88 23.24 -9.44
C ALA A 63 2.53 24.44 -10.15
N GLN A 64 3.85 24.41 -10.37
CA GLN A 64 4.55 25.50 -11.07
C GLN A 64 4.13 25.57 -12.54
N TRP A 65 3.93 24.43 -13.19
CA TRP A 65 3.41 24.37 -14.56
C TRP A 65 2.00 24.95 -14.68
N TRP A 66 1.11 24.61 -13.75
CA TRP A 66 -0.24 25.20 -13.71
C TRP A 66 -0.22 26.72 -13.51
N ARG A 67 0.75 27.25 -12.75
CA ARG A 67 0.95 28.71 -12.62
C ARG A 67 1.41 29.34 -13.93
N GLN A 68 2.36 28.71 -14.62
CA GLN A 68 2.83 29.20 -15.93
C GLN A 68 1.72 29.21 -16.98
N TRP A 69 0.79 28.25 -16.94
CA TRP A 69 -0.40 28.29 -17.81
C TRP A 69 -1.27 29.53 -17.60
N ALA A 70 -1.36 30.06 -16.38
CA ALA A 70 -2.08 31.30 -16.11
C ALA A 70 -1.36 32.54 -16.69
N GLU A 71 -0.07 32.42 -17.01
CA GLU A 71 0.79 33.48 -17.54
C GLU A 71 0.92 33.45 -19.07
N VAL A 72 0.46 32.38 -19.73
CA VAL A 72 0.46 32.25 -21.21
C VAL A 72 -0.26 33.43 -21.86
N ARG A 73 0.42 34.14 -22.77
CA ARG A 73 -0.16 35.24 -23.58
C ARG A 73 0.02 35.04 -25.09
N SER A 74 0.81 34.07 -25.52
CA SER A 74 1.14 33.81 -26.93
C SER A 74 1.19 32.31 -27.28
N TRP A 75 1.25 32.01 -28.57
CA TRP A 75 1.45 30.64 -29.04
C TRP A 75 2.90 30.16 -28.81
N ASP A 76 3.87 31.05 -28.66
CA ASP A 76 5.22 30.60 -28.30
C ASP A 76 5.28 30.18 -26.83
N ASP A 77 4.49 30.81 -25.94
CA ASP A 77 4.37 30.38 -24.54
C ASP A 77 3.76 28.98 -24.42
N VAL A 78 2.67 28.69 -25.15
CA VAL A 78 2.07 27.35 -25.09
C VAL A 78 3.02 26.30 -25.71
N LYS A 79 3.77 26.63 -26.77
CA LYS A 79 4.81 25.72 -27.29
C LYS A 79 5.85 25.41 -26.22
N ALA A 80 6.28 26.41 -25.45
CA ALA A 80 7.21 26.21 -24.34
C ALA A 80 6.61 25.31 -23.23
N GLN A 81 5.31 25.44 -22.92
CA GLN A 81 4.63 24.56 -21.96
C GLN A 81 4.47 23.11 -22.46
N LEU A 82 4.45 22.91 -23.78
CA LEU A 82 4.32 21.61 -24.45
C LEU A 82 5.67 21.06 -24.97
N ASP A 83 6.76 21.72 -24.58
CA ASP A 83 8.12 21.27 -24.88
C ASP A 83 8.40 19.95 -24.13
N PRO A 84 9.04 18.96 -24.78
CA PRO A 84 9.33 17.68 -24.14
C PRO A 84 10.08 17.81 -22.82
N ASP A 85 11.05 18.72 -22.71
CA ASP A 85 11.87 18.90 -21.50
C ASP A 85 11.08 19.61 -20.40
N ALA A 86 10.21 20.56 -20.77
CA ALA A 86 9.28 21.18 -19.83
C ALA A 86 8.30 20.15 -19.24
N LEU A 87 7.67 19.34 -20.09
CA LEU A 87 6.77 18.26 -19.65
C LEU A 87 7.50 17.24 -18.77
N LEU A 88 8.75 16.93 -19.10
CA LEU A 88 9.67 16.08 -18.34
C LEU A 88 9.90 16.60 -16.92
N TYR A 89 10.20 17.88 -16.81
CA TYR A 89 10.55 18.52 -15.56
C TYR A 89 9.31 18.69 -14.66
N TYR A 90 8.23 19.24 -15.22
CA TYR A 90 7.05 19.61 -14.45
C TYR A 90 6.11 18.44 -14.12
N TRP A 91 6.21 17.31 -14.83
CA TRP A 91 5.41 16.12 -14.57
C TRP A 91 6.29 14.93 -14.11
N PRO A 92 6.87 14.99 -12.89
CA PRO A 92 7.73 13.94 -12.35
C PRO A 92 6.90 12.78 -11.79
N TYR A 93 6.15 12.11 -12.67
CA TYR A 93 5.28 10.96 -12.38
C TYR A 93 5.70 9.75 -13.23
N ALA A 94 5.33 8.54 -12.79
CA ALA A 94 5.68 7.28 -13.44
C ALA A 94 7.21 7.14 -13.69
N ARG A 95 8.00 7.57 -12.70
CA ARG A 95 9.46 7.68 -12.78
C ARG A 95 10.14 7.02 -11.58
N PHE A 96 11.20 6.26 -11.84
CA PHE A 96 12.03 5.67 -10.79
C PHE A 96 12.72 6.77 -9.93
N GLY A 97 12.91 6.51 -8.64
CA GLY A 97 13.64 7.39 -7.71
C GLY A 97 12.87 8.60 -7.14
N ILE A 98 11.86 9.12 -7.85
CA ILE A 98 11.03 10.24 -7.36
C ILE A 98 9.62 9.74 -7.01
N ASN A 99 8.79 9.53 -8.04
CA ASN A 99 7.42 9.06 -7.88
C ASN A 99 7.11 8.08 -9.01
N PHE A 100 7.09 6.80 -8.67
CA PHE A 100 6.82 5.71 -9.60
C PHE A 100 5.33 5.56 -9.93
N HIS A 101 4.45 6.33 -9.30
CA HIS A 101 3.03 6.33 -9.59
C HIS A 101 2.67 7.32 -10.71
N PRO A 102 1.70 6.98 -11.57
CA PRO A 102 1.10 7.93 -12.51
C PRO A 102 0.35 9.08 -11.80
N PRO A 103 -0.08 10.12 -12.54
CA PRO A 103 -0.33 11.45 -11.95
C PRO A 103 -1.64 11.64 -11.19
N LEU A 104 -2.63 10.74 -11.28
CA LEU A 104 -4.00 11.03 -10.86
C LEU A 104 -4.12 11.42 -9.37
N ALA A 105 -3.73 10.55 -8.44
CA ALA A 105 -3.74 10.85 -7.01
C ALA A 105 -2.95 12.13 -6.66
N GLY A 106 -1.80 12.33 -7.32
CA GLY A 106 -0.98 13.53 -7.13
C GLY A 106 -1.74 14.80 -7.54
N GLN A 107 -2.35 14.81 -8.72
CA GLN A 107 -3.12 15.96 -9.20
C GLN A 107 -4.41 16.19 -8.40
N ALA A 108 -5.11 15.14 -7.97
CA ALA A 108 -6.27 15.25 -7.09
C ALA A 108 -5.89 15.89 -5.75
N SER A 109 -4.77 15.47 -5.17
CA SER A 109 -4.24 16.02 -3.92
C SER A 109 -3.72 17.45 -4.07
N LEU A 110 -3.14 17.79 -5.23
CA LEU A 110 -2.77 19.17 -5.55
C LEU A 110 -4.01 20.07 -5.66
N ALA A 111 -5.07 19.61 -6.32
CA ALA A 111 -6.34 20.33 -6.40
C ALA A 111 -6.94 20.53 -5.00
N ALA A 112 -6.91 19.49 -4.15
CA ALA A 112 -7.34 19.58 -2.76
C ALA A 112 -6.52 20.63 -1.97
N ARG A 113 -5.19 20.63 -2.13
CA ARG A 113 -4.31 21.68 -1.56
C ARG A 113 -4.68 23.09 -2.03
N GLY A 114 -5.07 23.24 -3.30
CA GLY A 114 -5.51 24.50 -3.88
C GLY A 114 -6.81 25.03 -3.26
N VAL A 115 -7.73 24.13 -2.88
CA VAL A 115 -9.02 24.49 -2.26
C VAL A 115 -8.88 24.69 -0.75
N PHE A 116 -8.24 23.76 -0.04
CA PHE A 116 -8.29 23.71 1.43
C PHE A 116 -7.07 24.31 2.13
N GLY A 117 -5.95 24.47 1.44
CA GLY A 117 -4.70 24.87 2.09
C GLY A 117 -4.58 26.36 2.40
N TYR A 118 -5.69 27.11 2.34
CA TYR A 118 -5.82 28.43 2.96
C TYR A 118 -6.10 28.35 4.47
N TRP A 119 -6.74 27.28 4.95
CA TRP A 119 -7.10 27.09 6.37
C TRP A 119 -6.61 25.76 6.97
N MET A 120 -6.14 24.82 6.14
CA MET A 120 -5.51 23.58 6.59
C MET A 120 -3.99 23.64 6.42
N LYS A 121 -3.25 22.94 7.30
CA LYS A 121 -1.81 22.70 7.13
C LYS A 121 -1.52 21.93 5.85
N ASP A 122 -0.26 21.93 5.39
CA ASP A 122 0.13 21.42 4.08
C ASP A 122 -0.27 19.95 3.85
N PHE A 123 0.22 18.99 4.66
CA PHE A 123 -0.15 17.57 4.52
C PHE A 123 -1.66 17.31 4.69
N PRO A 124 -2.35 17.81 5.75
CA PRO A 124 -3.80 17.62 5.90
C PRO A 124 -4.60 18.12 4.70
N SER A 125 -4.25 19.29 4.13
CA SER A 125 -4.94 19.84 2.96
C SER A 125 -4.76 19.00 1.69
N ARG A 126 -3.65 18.27 1.56
CA ARG A 126 -3.39 17.34 0.43
C ARG A 126 -4.14 16.02 0.61
N ARG A 127 -4.13 15.49 1.85
CA ARG A 127 -4.89 14.28 2.25
C ARG A 127 -6.40 14.42 2.03
N MET A 128 -6.92 15.64 1.93
CA MET A 128 -8.31 15.91 1.56
C MET A 128 -8.72 15.26 0.22
N GLY A 129 -7.79 15.03 -0.72
CA GLY A 129 -8.09 14.27 -1.94
C GLY A 129 -8.62 12.87 -1.62
N SER A 130 -7.82 12.09 -0.88
CA SER A 130 -8.18 10.73 -0.44
C SER A 130 -9.41 10.71 0.48
N ILE A 131 -9.55 11.69 1.38
CA ILE A 131 -10.72 11.83 2.27
C ILE A 131 -12.01 12.01 1.45
N LEU A 132 -11.99 12.91 0.45
CA LEU A 132 -13.14 13.15 -0.43
C LEU A 132 -13.52 11.91 -1.24
N GLU A 133 -12.53 11.19 -1.76
CA GLU A 133 -12.74 9.96 -2.53
C GLU A 133 -13.29 8.82 -1.65
N PHE A 134 -12.82 8.69 -0.42
CA PHE A 134 -13.36 7.72 0.53
C PHE A 134 -14.81 8.04 0.91
N ALA A 135 -15.10 9.30 1.26
CA ALA A 135 -16.46 9.76 1.53
C ALA A 135 -17.38 9.56 0.32
N ALA A 136 -16.88 9.80 -0.90
CA ALA A 136 -17.60 9.54 -2.14
C ALA A 136 -17.87 8.04 -2.32
N ALA A 137 -16.88 7.17 -2.08
CA ALA A 137 -17.05 5.71 -2.14
C ALA A 137 -18.15 5.23 -1.19
N ILE A 138 -18.15 5.71 0.07
CA ILE A 138 -19.21 5.44 1.05
C ILE A 138 -20.58 5.86 0.51
N ALA A 139 -20.69 7.11 0.01
CA ALA A 139 -21.95 7.67 -0.47
C ALA A 139 -22.51 6.97 -1.72
N ILE A 140 -21.66 6.61 -2.69
CA ILE A 140 -22.08 5.88 -3.90
C ILE A 140 -22.48 4.44 -3.58
N GLY A 141 -21.75 3.77 -2.67
CA GLY A 141 -22.09 2.42 -2.20
C GLY A 141 -23.45 2.41 -1.49
N CYS A 142 -23.63 3.36 -0.56
CA CYS A 142 -24.92 3.58 0.11
C CYS A 142 -26.03 3.86 -0.89
N HIS A 143 -25.83 4.77 -1.85
CA HIS A 143 -26.82 5.11 -2.87
C HIS A 143 -27.24 3.87 -3.67
N PHE A 144 -26.25 3.11 -4.14
CA PHE A 144 -26.46 1.97 -5.01
C PHE A 144 -27.23 0.84 -4.31
N LEU A 145 -26.89 0.55 -3.05
CA LEU A 145 -27.56 -0.47 -2.26
C LEU A 145 -28.92 0.00 -1.72
N ALA A 146 -29.03 1.23 -1.23
CA ALA A 146 -30.27 1.76 -0.67
C ALA A 146 -31.40 1.79 -1.70
N ARG A 147 -31.09 2.11 -2.96
CA ARG A 147 -32.07 2.08 -4.06
C ARG A 147 -32.54 0.68 -4.46
N ARG A 148 -31.76 -0.37 -4.17
CA ARG A 148 -32.05 -1.74 -4.62
C ARG A 148 -32.54 -2.66 -3.50
N TYR A 149 -32.09 -2.42 -2.27
CA TYR A 149 -32.35 -3.26 -1.10
C TYR A 149 -32.92 -2.48 0.08
N GLY A 150 -33.17 -1.18 -0.07
CA GLY A 150 -33.75 -0.31 0.95
C GLY A 150 -32.72 0.45 1.80
N PRO A 151 -33.12 1.60 2.41
CA PRO A 151 -32.22 2.52 3.12
C PRO A 151 -31.35 1.86 4.20
N ALA A 152 -31.91 0.94 4.98
CA ALA A 152 -31.20 0.25 6.07
C ALA A 152 -29.94 -0.48 5.56
N THR A 153 -30.03 -1.13 4.39
CA THR A 153 -28.90 -1.86 3.79
C THR A 153 -27.79 -0.90 3.38
N GLY A 154 -28.15 0.22 2.76
CA GLY A 154 -27.19 1.25 2.35
C GLY A 154 -26.52 1.94 3.54
N LEU A 155 -27.29 2.31 4.56
CA LEU A 155 -26.78 2.95 5.78
C LEU A 155 -25.90 2.00 6.61
N ALA A 156 -26.28 0.73 6.71
CA ALA A 156 -25.46 -0.28 7.38
C ALA A 156 -24.12 -0.52 6.63
N MET A 157 -24.14 -0.56 5.29
CA MET A 157 -22.92 -0.62 4.48
C MET A 157 -22.05 0.63 4.69
N ALA A 158 -22.66 1.82 4.67
CA ALA A 158 -21.93 3.08 4.85
C ALA A 158 -21.23 3.15 6.21
N GLY A 159 -21.96 2.83 7.29
CA GLY A 159 -21.41 2.77 8.63
C GLY A 159 -20.35 1.68 8.78
N ALA A 160 -20.57 0.50 8.20
CA ALA A 160 -19.59 -0.58 8.26
C ALA A 160 -18.28 -0.17 7.56
N PHE A 161 -18.36 0.53 6.43
CA PHE A 161 -17.16 0.94 5.71
C PHE A 161 -16.41 2.08 6.39
N LEU A 162 -17.12 3.09 6.88
CA LEU A 162 -16.55 4.23 7.60
C LEU A 162 -15.87 3.78 8.91
N LEU A 163 -16.45 2.83 9.63
CA LEU A 163 -16.00 2.44 10.97
C LEU A 163 -14.97 1.30 10.99
N MET A 164 -14.40 0.91 9.85
CA MET A 164 -13.25 -0.01 9.81
C MET A 164 -11.96 0.76 10.10
N PRO A 165 -11.27 0.56 11.24
CA PRO A 165 -10.14 1.41 11.61
C PRO A 165 -9.06 1.45 10.54
N ARG A 166 -8.59 0.30 10.04
CA ARG A 166 -7.56 0.27 8.97
C ARG A 166 -7.93 1.09 7.73
N VAL A 167 -9.19 1.03 7.29
CA VAL A 167 -9.65 1.76 6.10
C VAL A 167 -9.79 3.25 6.42
N TYR A 168 -10.28 3.58 7.62
CA TYR A 168 -10.35 4.95 8.13
C TYR A 168 -8.95 5.58 8.19
N GLY A 169 -7.96 4.90 8.78
CA GLY A 169 -6.57 5.36 8.81
C GLY A 169 -5.98 5.53 7.42
N GLN A 170 -6.24 4.58 6.51
CA GLN A 170 -5.76 4.68 5.12
C GLN A 170 -6.32 5.92 4.40
N ALA A 171 -7.56 6.32 4.68
CA ALA A 171 -8.17 7.54 4.12
C ALA A 171 -7.42 8.84 4.49
N HIS A 172 -6.57 8.79 5.52
CA HIS A 172 -5.75 9.92 5.98
C HIS A 172 -4.31 9.87 5.50
N LEU A 173 -3.95 8.97 4.59
CA LEU A 173 -2.64 8.94 3.95
C LEU A 173 -2.71 9.61 2.58
N LEU A 174 -1.68 10.39 2.24
CA LEU A 174 -1.45 10.78 0.86
C LEU A 174 -0.87 9.56 0.13
N ASP A 175 -1.74 8.76 -0.48
CA ASP A 175 -1.35 7.57 -1.24
C ASP A 175 -2.28 7.27 -2.43
N THR A 176 -2.05 6.10 -3.05
CA THR A 176 -2.75 5.63 -4.25
C THR A 176 -3.79 4.54 -3.99
N ASP A 177 -3.97 4.13 -2.74
CA ASP A 177 -4.77 2.94 -2.41
C ASP A 177 -6.26 3.30 -2.24
N ILE A 178 -6.56 4.44 -1.61
CA ILE A 178 -7.94 4.97 -1.50
C ILE A 178 -8.47 5.49 -2.84
N PRO A 179 -7.72 6.30 -3.62
CA PRO A 179 -8.15 6.65 -4.98
C PRO A 179 -8.37 5.41 -5.84
N GLY A 180 -7.44 4.43 -5.79
CA GLY A 180 -7.57 3.16 -6.50
C GLY A 180 -8.82 2.36 -6.10
N MET A 181 -9.17 2.34 -4.82
CA MET A 181 -10.40 1.74 -4.31
C MET A 181 -11.66 2.45 -4.77
N PHE A 182 -11.67 3.80 -4.74
CA PHE A 182 -12.79 4.58 -5.25
C PHE A 182 -13.03 4.29 -6.74
N LEU A 183 -11.97 4.32 -7.55
CA LEU A 183 -12.04 3.99 -8.97
C LEU A 183 -12.52 2.56 -9.22
N TRP A 184 -12.03 1.59 -8.45
CA TRP A 184 -12.48 0.20 -8.55
C TRP A 184 -13.98 0.06 -8.25
N ALA A 185 -14.44 0.65 -7.14
CA ALA A 185 -15.84 0.62 -6.75
C ALA A 185 -16.72 1.32 -7.81
N ALA A 186 -16.36 2.53 -8.22
CA ALA A 186 -17.09 3.28 -9.24
C ALA A 186 -17.15 2.51 -10.57
N THR A 187 -16.04 1.90 -10.99
CA THR A 187 -15.99 1.10 -12.24
C THR A 187 -16.89 -0.12 -12.15
N ALA A 188 -16.87 -0.83 -11.02
CA ALA A 188 -17.71 -2.01 -10.81
C ALA A 188 -19.22 -1.66 -10.84
N LEU A 189 -19.61 -0.58 -10.14
CA LEU A 189 -21.00 -0.14 -10.12
C LEU A 189 -21.46 0.40 -11.49
N ALA A 190 -20.62 1.17 -12.17
CA ALA A 190 -20.87 1.66 -13.52
C ALA A 190 -21.02 0.50 -14.52
N PHE A 191 -20.16 -0.50 -14.42
CA PHE A 191 -20.23 -1.69 -15.26
C PHE A 191 -21.53 -2.48 -15.05
N TRP A 192 -21.93 -2.70 -13.81
CA TRP A 192 -23.21 -3.34 -13.51
C TRP A 192 -24.38 -2.58 -14.13
N ASN A 193 -24.44 -1.26 -13.95
CA ASN A 193 -25.49 -0.42 -14.52
C ASN A 193 -25.44 -0.43 -16.07
N GLY A 194 -24.25 -0.38 -16.67
CA GLY A 194 -24.06 -0.40 -18.12
C GLY A 194 -24.56 -1.67 -18.79
N LEU A 195 -24.54 -2.79 -18.08
CA LEU A 195 -25.03 -4.09 -18.55
C LEU A 195 -26.53 -4.33 -18.31
N ARG A 196 -27.15 -3.61 -17.37
CA ARG A 196 -28.49 -3.95 -16.84
C ARG A 196 -29.53 -2.84 -17.01
N GLU A 197 -29.14 -1.57 -17.00
CA GLU A 197 -30.08 -0.45 -17.06
C GLU A 197 -30.58 -0.18 -18.49
N PRO A 198 -31.89 0.11 -18.70
CA PRO A 198 -32.48 0.41 -20.02
C PRO A 198 -31.86 1.60 -20.78
N GLY A 199 -31.11 2.46 -20.08
CA GLY A 199 -30.33 3.59 -20.63
C GLY A 199 -28.81 3.44 -20.42
N GLY A 200 -28.31 2.21 -20.30
CA GLY A 200 -26.96 1.87 -19.84
C GLY A 200 -25.77 2.47 -20.61
N ARG A 201 -25.98 3.13 -21.76
CA ARG A 201 -24.91 3.55 -22.67
C ARG A 201 -23.93 4.54 -22.04
N GLY A 202 -24.41 5.53 -21.28
CA GLY A 202 -23.54 6.48 -20.57
C GLY A 202 -22.64 5.78 -19.56
N TRP A 203 -23.18 4.78 -18.85
CA TRP A 203 -22.41 3.95 -17.93
C TRP A 203 -21.32 3.14 -18.63
N ARG A 204 -21.57 2.62 -19.84
CA ARG A 204 -20.55 1.88 -20.62
C ARG A 204 -19.36 2.77 -20.99
N VAL A 205 -19.63 4.01 -21.42
CA VAL A 205 -18.58 5.02 -21.66
C VAL A 205 -17.84 5.33 -20.36
N LEU A 206 -18.56 5.53 -19.27
CA LEU A 206 -17.97 5.80 -17.96
C LEU A 206 -17.04 4.67 -17.50
N VAL A 207 -17.36 3.40 -17.75
CA VAL A 207 -16.45 2.27 -17.46
C VAL A 207 -15.10 2.44 -18.16
N GLY A 208 -15.11 2.80 -19.45
CA GLY A 208 -13.86 3.01 -20.19
C GLY A 208 -13.07 4.21 -19.67
N VAL A 209 -13.75 5.31 -19.32
CA VAL A 209 -13.11 6.49 -18.71
C VAL A 209 -12.50 6.16 -17.35
N LEU A 210 -13.26 5.51 -16.47
CA LEU A 210 -12.79 5.14 -15.13
C LEU A 210 -11.63 4.14 -15.18
N LEU A 211 -11.59 3.23 -16.16
CA LEU A 211 -10.46 2.33 -16.34
C LEU A 211 -9.21 3.08 -16.84
N GLY A 212 -9.37 4.10 -17.69
CA GLY A 212 -8.28 4.99 -18.06
C GLY A 212 -7.76 5.80 -16.88
N LEU A 213 -8.64 6.29 -16.00
CA LEU A 213 -8.26 6.90 -14.73
C LEU A 213 -7.56 5.91 -13.79
N ALA A 214 -8.00 4.66 -13.72
CA ALA A 214 -7.32 3.62 -12.94
C ALA A 214 -5.90 3.35 -13.46
N PHE A 215 -5.66 3.45 -14.77
CA PHE A 215 -4.33 3.38 -15.36
C PHE A 215 -3.45 4.58 -14.97
N LEU A 216 -4.04 5.78 -14.87
CA LEU A 216 -3.41 7.00 -14.36
C LEU A 216 -3.28 7.04 -12.83
N GLU A 217 -3.73 6.01 -12.14
CA GLU A 217 -3.64 5.88 -10.70
C GLU A 217 -2.52 4.90 -10.31
N LYS A 218 -2.69 3.63 -10.68
CA LYS A 218 -1.77 2.54 -10.32
C LYS A 218 -2.14 1.28 -11.11
N MET A 219 -1.15 0.48 -11.50
CA MET A 219 -1.41 -0.82 -12.14
C MET A 219 -2.32 -1.74 -11.31
N ALA A 220 -2.25 -1.67 -9.97
CA ALA A 220 -3.15 -2.43 -9.10
C ALA A 220 -4.63 -2.04 -9.27
N ALA A 221 -4.94 -0.77 -9.53
CA ALA A 221 -6.31 -0.30 -9.76
C ALA A 221 -6.87 -0.83 -11.10
N VAL A 222 -6.02 -0.97 -12.13
CA VAL A 222 -6.36 -1.61 -13.42
C VAL A 222 -6.76 -3.09 -13.22
N GLY A 223 -6.35 -3.70 -12.11
CA GLY A 223 -6.76 -5.04 -11.70
C GLY A 223 -8.27 -5.26 -11.65
N VAL A 224 -9.08 -4.18 -11.57
CA VAL A 224 -10.55 -4.26 -11.69
C VAL A 224 -10.98 -4.91 -13.01
N LEU A 225 -10.17 -4.84 -14.06
CA LEU A 225 -10.45 -5.50 -15.33
C LEU A 225 -10.63 -7.02 -15.18
N LEU A 226 -9.92 -7.66 -14.24
CA LEU A 226 -10.00 -9.11 -14.01
C LEU A 226 -11.43 -9.57 -13.65
N PRO A 227 -12.08 -9.07 -12.58
CA PRO A 227 -13.45 -9.46 -12.25
C PRO A 227 -14.47 -9.01 -13.31
N LEU A 228 -14.24 -7.87 -13.99
CA LEU A 228 -15.11 -7.42 -15.08
C LEU A 228 -15.09 -8.37 -16.27
N MET A 229 -13.90 -8.78 -16.71
CA MET A 229 -13.73 -9.70 -17.83
C MET A 229 -14.19 -11.11 -17.46
N ALA A 230 -13.88 -11.59 -16.25
CA ALA A 230 -14.42 -12.85 -15.75
C ALA A 230 -15.95 -12.85 -15.77
N TRP A 231 -16.58 -11.74 -15.37
CA TRP A 231 -18.04 -11.60 -15.41
C TRP A 231 -18.59 -11.55 -16.84
N LEU A 232 -18.00 -10.77 -17.76
CA LEU A 232 -18.41 -10.75 -19.17
C LEU A 232 -18.29 -12.13 -19.81
N VAL A 233 -17.16 -12.80 -19.60
CA VAL A 233 -16.91 -14.14 -20.14
C VAL A 233 -17.94 -15.11 -19.58
N ALA A 234 -18.12 -15.19 -18.26
CA ALA A 234 -19.08 -16.13 -17.67
C ALA A 234 -20.54 -15.87 -18.07
N THR A 235 -20.94 -14.60 -18.19
CA THR A 235 -22.38 -14.26 -18.37
C THR A 235 -22.79 -13.96 -19.80
N ARG A 236 -21.86 -13.55 -20.68
CA ARG A 236 -22.16 -13.10 -22.05
C ARG A 236 -21.51 -13.94 -23.14
N LEU A 237 -20.30 -14.46 -22.93
CA LEU A 237 -19.60 -15.23 -23.97
C LEU A 237 -20.37 -16.49 -24.39
N PRO A 238 -20.97 -17.31 -23.49
CA PRO A 238 -21.77 -18.46 -23.91
C PRO A 238 -22.94 -18.07 -24.84
N LEU A 239 -23.55 -16.90 -24.63
CA LEU A 239 -24.65 -16.42 -25.46
C LEU A 239 -24.21 -16.11 -26.89
N ALA A 240 -22.95 -15.68 -27.08
CA ALA A 240 -22.37 -15.39 -28.39
C ALA A 240 -22.30 -16.62 -29.31
N PHE A 241 -22.19 -17.82 -28.72
CA PHE A 241 -22.14 -19.10 -29.45
C PHE A 241 -23.51 -19.77 -29.59
N THR A 242 -24.58 -19.17 -29.08
CA THR A 242 -25.94 -19.68 -29.30
C THR A 242 -26.54 -19.13 -30.61
N ARG A 243 -27.57 -19.81 -31.14
CA ARG A 243 -28.36 -19.32 -32.29
C ARG A 243 -28.94 -17.90 -32.08
N ARG A 244 -28.96 -17.39 -30.84
CA ARG A 244 -29.47 -16.05 -30.48
C ARG A 244 -28.55 -14.90 -30.87
N ALA A 245 -27.24 -15.08 -30.96
CA ALA A 245 -26.33 -14.02 -31.36
C ALA A 245 -26.52 -13.65 -32.84
N GLY A 246 -26.78 -14.66 -33.68
CA GLY A 246 -26.95 -14.51 -35.13
C GLY A 246 -25.67 -14.04 -35.84
N ARG A 247 -25.64 -14.16 -37.17
CA ARG A 247 -24.49 -13.71 -37.99
C ARG A 247 -24.18 -12.22 -37.82
N ALA A 248 -25.22 -11.39 -37.64
CA ALA A 248 -25.08 -9.95 -37.50
C ALA A 248 -24.28 -9.52 -36.26
N ALA A 249 -24.37 -10.25 -35.13
CA ALA A 249 -23.59 -9.90 -33.94
C ALA A 249 -22.10 -10.24 -34.10
N TRP A 250 -21.78 -11.33 -34.78
CA TRP A 250 -20.39 -11.68 -35.10
C TRP A 250 -19.76 -10.67 -36.07
N ILE A 251 -20.53 -10.20 -37.05
CA ILE A 251 -20.08 -9.13 -37.96
C ILE A 251 -19.83 -7.83 -37.20
N ASP A 252 -20.77 -7.38 -36.34
CA ASP A 252 -20.58 -6.18 -35.50
C ASP A 252 -19.35 -6.33 -34.59
N ALA A 253 -19.18 -7.49 -33.95
CA ALA A 253 -18.04 -7.77 -33.09
C ALA A 253 -16.71 -7.75 -33.86
N ALA A 254 -16.61 -8.42 -35.01
CA ALA A 254 -15.40 -8.44 -35.82
C ALA A 254 -15.07 -7.05 -36.38
N ALA A 255 -16.06 -6.37 -36.98
CA ALA A 255 -15.89 -5.06 -37.58
C ALA A 255 -15.62 -3.94 -36.57
N THR A 256 -16.00 -4.13 -35.30
CA THR A 256 -15.70 -3.18 -34.21
C THR A 256 -14.39 -3.52 -33.51
N LEU A 257 -14.25 -4.76 -33.03
CA LEU A 257 -13.14 -5.13 -32.14
C LEU A 257 -11.81 -5.32 -32.87
N VAL A 258 -11.80 -5.87 -34.10
CA VAL A 258 -10.54 -6.08 -34.83
C VAL A 258 -9.84 -4.75 -35.14
N PRO A 259 -10.51 -3.72 -35.70
CA PRO A 259 -9.86 -2.43 -35.94
C PRO A 259 -9.47 -1.67 -34.67
N MET A 260 -10.07 -1.99 -33.52
CA MET A 260 -9.69 -1.43 -32.22
C MET A 260 -8.48 -2.15 -31.61
N LEU A 261 -8.44 -3.48 -31.69
CA LEU A 261 -7.38 -4.30 -31.10
C LEU A 261 -6.08 -4.24 -31.92
N LEU A 262 -6.17 -4.13 -33.25
CA LEU A 262 -5.00 -4.06 -34.12
C LEU A 262 -4.02 -2.91 -33.75
N PRO A 263 -4.44 -1.63 -33.66
CA PRO A 263 -3.53 -0.54 -33.29
C PRO A 263 -2.95 -0.70 -31.88
N LEU A 264 -3.74 -1.20 -30.92
CA LEU A 264 -3.25 -1.47 -29.57
C LEU A 264 -2.23 -2.63 -29.54
N GLY A 265 -2.44 -3.66 -30.36
CA GLY A 265 -1.51 -4.76 -30.54
C GLY A 265 -0.19 -4.30 -31.16
N LEU A 266 -0.25 -3.43 -32.18
CA LEU A 266 0.94 -2.84 -32.80
C LEU A 266 1.73 -1.98 -31.80
N ALA A 267 1.05 -1.12 -31.02
CA ALA A 267 1.67 -0.34 -29.96
C ALA A 267 2.32 -1.24 -28.89
N PHE A 268 1.67 -2.34 -28.50
CA PHE A 268 2.23 -3.29 -27.55
C PHE A 268 3.47 -4.00 -28.10
N VAL A 269 3.46 -4.42 -29.37
CA VAL A 269 4.64 -5.01 -30.03
C VAL A 269 5.81 -4.02 -30.04
N GLU A 270 5.56 -2.76 -30.33
CA GLU A 270 6.61 -1.73 -30.28
C GLU A 270 7.16 -1.53 -28.86
N ILE A 271 6.30 -1.48 -27.84
CA ILE A 271 6.74 -1.44 -26.43
C ILE A 271 7.67 -2.62 -26.11
N GLN A 272 7.34 -3.83 -26.56
CA GLN A 272 8.19 -5.01 -26.36
C GLN A 272 9.54 -4.89 -27.09
N LEU A 273 9.57 -4.30 -28.28
CA LEU A 273 10.80 -4.07 -29.04
C LEU A 273 11.68 -2.99 -28.39
N LEU A 274 11.08 -1.89 -27.91
CA LEU A 274 11.76 -0.82 -27.20
C LEU A 274 12.31 -1.31 -25.86
N GLN A 275 11.58 -2.14 -25.12
CA GLN A 275 12.04 -2.70 -23.83
C GLN A 275 13.37 -3.43 -23.97
N ARG A 276 13.57 -4.17 -25.07
CA ARG A 276 14.82 -4.91 -25.34
C ARG A 276 16.01 -4.00 -25.67
N ARG A 277 15.76 -2.75 -26.04
CA ARG A 277 16.77 -1.75 -26.43
C ARG A 277 17.06 -0.75 -25.32
N LEU A 278 16.10 -0.53 -24.42
CA LEU A 278 16.25 0.38 -23.30
C LEU A 278 16.99 -0.31 -22.14
N PRO A 279 17.88 0.42 -21.44
CA PRO A 279 18.47 -0.07 -20.19
C PRO A 279 17.40 -0.33 -19.12
N PRO A 280 17.70 -1.19 -18.12
CA PRO A 280 16.82 -1.41 -16.97
C PRO A 280 16.52 -0.09 -16.22
N PRO A 281 15.29 0.13 -15.72
CA PRO A 281 14.91 1.38 -15.05
C PRO A 281 15.78 1.76 -13.84
N SER A 282 16.37 0.79 -13.13
CA SER A 282 17.26 1.05 -11.98
C SER A 282 18.65 1.53 -12.37
N GLN A 283 19.05 1.35 -13.63
CA GLN A 283 20.39 1.69 -14.13
C GLN A 283 20.38 2.89 -15.07
N ALA A 284 19.20 3.39 -15.43
CA ALA A 284 19.05 4.51 -16.34
C ALA A 284 17.84 5.34 -15.99
N ASP A 285 18.11 6.61 -15.71
CA ASP A 285 17.08 7.61 -15.63
C ASP A 285 16.85 8.19 -17.03
N LEU A 286 15.90 7.62 -17.79
CA LEU A 286 15.57 8.08 -19.15
C LEU A 286 15.17 9.57 -19.21
N TYR A 287 14.99 10.22 -18.06
CA TYR A 287 14.64 11.62 -17.91
C TYR A 287 15.87 12.54 -17.77
N PHE A 288 17.04 12.04 -17.38
CA PHE A 288 18.29 12.85 -17.27
C PHE A 288 19.51 12.23 -17.96
N GLN A 289 19.54 10.92 -18.19
CA GLN A 289 20.65 10.18 -18.76
C GLN A 289 20.22 9.42 -20.00
N MET A 290 20.68 9.87 -21.16
CA MET A 290 21.36 9.09 -22.21
C MET A 290 21.52 9.96 -23.47
N GLY A 291 22.43 9.55 -24.36
CA GLY A 291 22.60 10.10 -25.70
C GLY A 291 21.37 9.93 -26.60
N THR A 292 21.54 9.53 -27.85
CA THR A 292 20.41 9.34 -28.79
C THR A 292 19.39 8.33 -28.27
N ARG A 293 18.21 8.81 -27.82
CA ARG A 293 17.07 7.98 -27.45
C ARG A 293 16.61 7.17 -28.68
N PRO A 294 16.26 5.87 -28.55
CA PRO A 294 15.77 5.10 -29.68
C PRO A 294 14.47 5.72 -30.21
N GLU A 295 14.39 5.98 -31.50
CA GLU A 295 13.18 6.51 -32.12
C GLU A 295 12.04 5.49 -32.06
N ALA A 296 10.84 5.97 -31.73
CA ALA A 296 9.61 5.21 -31.87
C ALA A 296 9.13 5.30 -33.33
N ALA A 297 8.77 4.17 -33.91
CA ALA A 297 8.19 4.06 -35.24
C ALA A 297 6.71 4.45 -35.28
N LEU A 298 5.94 4.22 -34.19
CA LEU A 298 4.52 4.60 -34.15
C LEU A 298 4.31 5.91 -33.38
N PRO A 299 3.46 6.82 -33.89
CA PRO A 299 3.09 8.02 -33.15
C PRO A 299 2.15 7.67 -31.99
N GLY A 300 2.24 8.43 -30.89
CA GLY A 300 1.35 8.27 -29.72
C GLY A 300 -0.15 8.33 -30.04
N ALA A 301 -0.52 9.05 -31.11
CA ALA A 301 -1.89 9.14 -31.62
C ALA A 301 -2.52 7.77 -31.99
N ILE A 302 -1.72 6.70 -32.14
CA ILE A 302 -2.22 5.33 -32.33
C ILE A 302 -3.19 4.91 -31.21
N LEU A 303 -3.01 5.43 -29.99
CA LEU A 303 -3.88 5.15 -28.84
C LEU A 303 -5.29 5.77 -28.97
N ALA A 304 -5.48 6.73 -29.87
CA ALA A 304 -6.77 7.35 -30.15
C ALA A 304 -7.57 6.62 -31.25
N VAL A 305 -6.93 5.75 -32.04
CA VAL A 305 -7.59 5.02 -33.14
C VAL A 305 -8.81 4.22 -32.68
N PRO A 306 -8.78 3.48 -31.55
CA PRO A 306 -9.97 2.80 -31.05
C PRO A 306 -11.15 3.74 -30.78
N ALA A 307 -10.91 4.94 -30.25
CA ALA A 307 -11.97 5.92 -30.01
C ALA A 307 -12.62 6.40 -31.32
N VAL A 308 -11.84 6.56 -32.39
CA VAL A 308 -12.36 6.88 -33.73
C VAL A 308 -13.24 5.75 -34.25
N VAL A 309 -12.79 4.50 -34.18
CA VAL A 309 -13.58 3.32 -34.60
C VAL A 309 -14.88 3.23 -33.81
N TRP A 310 -14.83 3.44 -32.49
CA TRP A 310 -16.01 3.48 -31.63
C TRP A 310 -16.98 4.57 -32.07
N GLY A 311 -16.49 5.79 -32.32
CA GLY A 311 -17.28 6.92 -32.79
C GLY A 311 -17.96 6.63 -34.12
N LEU A 312 -17.24 6.08 -35.09
CA LEU A 312 -17.77 5.67 -36.40
C LEU A 312 -18.86 4.60 -36.24
N ARG A 313 -18.64 3.57 -35.40
CA ARG A 313 -19.65 2.54 -35.12
C ARG A 313 -20.90 3.14 -34.47
N ARG A 314 -20.76 4.14 -33.58
CA ARG A 314 -21.89 4.87 -32.98
C ARG A 314 -22.65 5.72 -33.99
N LEU A 315 -21.94 6.38 -34.93
CA LEU A 315 -22.56 7.13 -36.02
C LEU A 315 -23.35 6.22 -36.95
N LEU A 316 -22.78 5.06 -37.33
CA LEU A 316 -23.48 4.04 -38.13
C LEU A 316 -24.73 3.52 -37.44
N ALA A 317 -24.68 3.26 -36.13
CA ALA A 317 -25.84 2.86 -35.34
C ALA A 317 -26.95 3.94 -35.35
N ARG A 318 -26.55 5.22 -35.27
CA ARG A 318 -27.47 6.37 -35.31
C ARG A 318 -28.07 6.58 -36.71
N TRP A 319 -27.30 6.40 -37.76
CA TRP A 319 -27.74 6.56 -39.15
C TRP A 319 -28.54 5.36 -39.67
N ARG A 320 -28.33 4.17 -39.11
CA ARG A 320 -29.00 2.92 -39.51
C ARG A 320 -29.64 2.23 -38.29
N PRO A 321 -30.63 2.85 -37.62
CA PRO A 321 -31.23 2.29 -36.40
C PRO A 321 -31.97 0.96 -36.65
N ALA A 322 -32.47 0.73 -37.86
CA ALA A 322 -33.10 -0.53 -38.25
C ALA A 322 -32.10 -1.66 -38.61
N SER A 323 -30.80 -1.36 -38.67
CA SER A 323 -29.79 -2.37 -39.01
C SER A 323 -29.68 -3.43 -37.91
N ARG A 324 -29.79 -4.70 -38.30
CA ARG A 324 -29.53 -5.83 -37.39
C ARG A 324 -28.08 -5.90 -36.92
N ILE A 325 -27.15 -5.27 -37.65
CA ILE A 325 -25.72 -5.20 -37.30
C ILE A 325 -25.48 -3.99 -36.40
N TRP A 326 -25.88 -2.78 -36.79
CA TRP A 326 -25.47 -1.55 -36.09
C TRP A 326 -26.50 -1.00 -35.11
N GLY A 327 -27.79 -1.19 -35.39
CA GLY A 327 -28.89 -0.59 -34.61
C GLY A 327 -29.25 -1.37 -33.33
N VAL A 328 -28.79 -2.61 -33.20
CA VAL A 328 -29.07 -3.48 -32.05
C VAL A 328 -28.14 -3.13 -30.90
N ASP A 329 -28.71 -2.85 -29.73
CA ASP A 329 -27.95 -2.61 -28.50
C ASP A 329 -27.31 -3.92 -28.02
N ARG A 330 -25.98 -3.92 -27.90
CA ARG A 330 -25.22 -5.10 -27.43
C ARG A 330 -24.40 -4.73 -26.20
N PRO A 331 -24.99 -4.74 -24.99
CA PRO A 331 -24.34 -4.20 -23.79
C PRO A 331 -22.94 -4.75 -23.52
N GLY A 332 -22.73 -6.07 -23.64
CA GLY A 332 -21.43 -6.69 -23.41
C GLY A 332 -20.35 -6.23 -24.41
N LEU A 333 -20.67 -6.28 -25.71
CA LEU A 333 -19.78 -5.81 -26.77
C LEU A 333 -19.50 -4.31 -26.65
N GLU A 334 -20.54 -3.50 -26.43
CA GLU A 334 -20.41 -2.05 -26.33
C GLU A 334 -19.63 -1.61 -25.09
N THR A 335 -19.74 -2.34 -23.99
CA THR A 335 -18.93 -2.08 -22.78
C THR A 335 -17.46 -2.38 -23.05
N PHE A 336 -17.16 -3.53 -23.67
CA PHE A 336 -15.79 -3.88 -24.03
C PHE A 336 -15.19 -2.91 -25.06
N ALA A 337 -15.96 -2.54 -26.09
CA ALA A 337 -15.56 -1.52 -27.05
C ALA A 337 -15.33 -0.15 -26.38
N ALA A 338 -16.18 0.26 -25.43
CA ALA A 338 -15.97 1.51 -24.69
C ALA A 338 -14.68 1.46 -23.85
N ILE A 339 -14.36 0.31 -23.23
CA ILE A 339 -13.07 0.12 -22.55
C ILE A 339 -11.90 0.34 -23.51
N LEU A 340 -11.90 -0.32 -24.67
CA LEU A 340 -10.85 -0.18 -25.68
C LEU A 340 -10.74 1.24 -26.24
N ALA A 341 -11.87 1.95 -26.35
CA ALA A 341 -11.93 3.31 -26.86
C ALA A 341 -11.38 4.34 -25.87
N PHE A 342 -11.88 4.33 -24.64
CA PHE A 342 -11.66 5.41 -23.69
C PHE A 342 -10.49 5.15 -22.75
N ALA A 343 -10.17 3.91 -22.37
CA ALA A 343 -9.10 3.67 -21.40
C ALA A 343 -7.71 4.05 -21.93
N PRO A 344 -7.30 3.66 -23.16
CA PRO A 344 -6.01 4.09 -23.73
C PRO A 344 -5.97 5.60 -23.98
N LEU A 345 -7.08 6.18 -24.45
CA LEU A 345 -7.18 7.60 -24.74
C LEU A 345 -7.05 8.45 -23.47
N VAL A 346 -7.80 8.12 -22.41
CA VAL A 346 -7.73 8.81 -21.12
C VAL A 346 -6.35 8.59 -20.50
N GLY A 347 -5.82 7.36 -20.51
CA GLY A 347 -4.48 7.07 -20.01
C GLY A 347 -3.38 7.86 -20.70
N TRP A 348 -3.48 8.06 -22.00
CA TRP A 348 -2.54 8.88 -22.77
C TRP A 348 -2.69 10.38 -22.49
N LEU A 349 -3.92 10.90 -22.55
CA LEU A 349 -4.18 12.33 -22.38
C LEU A 349 -3.96 12.81 -20.94
N GLY A 350 -4.22 11.98 -19.94
CA GLY A 350 -4.10 12.37 -18.54
C GLY A 350 -2.67 12.30 -17.99
N ASN A 351 -1.67 11.95 -18.80
CA ASN A 351 -0.26 12.06 -18.43
C ASN A 351 0.51 12.91 -19.46
N PRO A 352 0.64 14.23 -19.24
CA PRO A 352 1.31 15.13 -20.17
C PRO A 352 2.75 14.75 -20.49
N ALA A 353 3.47 14.11 -19.56
CA ALA A 353 4.81 13.61 -19.82
C ALA A 353 4.84 12.64 -21.01
N TRP A 354 3.74 11.99 -21.37
CA TRP A 354 3.67 11.02 -22.47
C TRP A 354 3.27 11.62 -23.81
N TRP A 355 2.91 12.90 -23.93
CA TRP A 355 2.35 13.43 -25.18
C TRP A 355 3.35 13.49 -26.36
N ARG A 356 4.63 13.71 -26.08
CA ARG A 356 5.68 13.83 -27.11
C ARG A 356 6.41 12.52 -27.37
N GLU A 357 6.75 11.77 -26.33
CA GLU A 357 7.49 10.50 -26.43
C GLU A 357 6.69 9.34 -25.85
N THR A 358 5.47 9.14 -26.37
CA THR A 358 4.49 8.22 -25.78
C THR A 358 5.01 6.79 -25.67
N MET A 359 5.50 6.20 -26.77
CA MET A 359 5.88 4.78 -26.80
C MET A 359 7.09 4.50 -25.90
N ILE A 360 8.10 5.37 -25.91
CA ILE A 360 9.31 5.22 -25.08
C ILE A 360 8.94 5.27 -23.59
N ARG A 361 8.10 6.23 -23.19
CA ARG A 361 7.75 6.42 -21.78
C ARG A 361 6.77 5.38 -21.27
N MET A 362 5.81 4.96 -22.10
CA MET A 362 4.98 3.80 -21.78
C MET A 362 5.82 2.55 -21.65
N THR A 363 6.87 2.39 -22.46
CA THR A 363 7.82 1.28 -22.31
C THR A 363 8.54 1.35 -20.98
N HIS A 364 9.08 2.52 -20.60
CA HIS A 364 9.71 2.69 -19.29
C HIS A 364 8.76 2.33 -18.13
N TYR A 365 7.53 2.83 -18.17
CA TYR A 365 6.52 2.53 -17.15
C TYR A 365 6.11 1.05 -17.14
N TYR A 366 5.99 0.42 -18.31
CA TYR A 366 5.75 -1.02 -18.45
C TYR A 366 6.88 -1.83 -17.81
N THR A 367 8.14 -1.51 -18.14
CA THR A 367 9.32 -2.17 -17.56
C THR A 367 9.39 -1.97 -16.06
N LEU A 368 9.16 -0.75 -15.56
CA LEU A 368 9.12 -0.44 -14.13
C LEU A 368 8.02 -1.23 -13.39
N SER A 369 6.90 -1.53 -14.07
CA SER A 369 5.78 -2.27 -13.50
C SER A 369 5.97 -3.79 -13.52
N ASN A 370 6.55 -4.34 -14.59
CA ASN A 370 6.73 -5.78 -14.78
C ASN A 370 8.06 -6.31 -14.22
N ASP A 371 9.16 -5.59 -14.40
CA ASP A 371 10.49 -5.96 -13.90
C ASP A 371 10.74 -5.30 -12.54
N ARG A 372 9.72 -5.26 -11.69
CA ARG A 372 9.78 -4.65 -10.35
C ARG A 372 10.90 -5.22 -9.50
N GLN A 373 11.14 -6.53 -9.63
CA GLN A 373 12.18 -7.26 -8.91
C GLN A 373 13.56 -6.82 -9.43
N GLY A 374 14.31 -6.08 -8.61
CA GLY A 374 15.61 -5.50 -8.99
C GLY A 374 15.55 -4.08 -9.59
N ALA A 375 14.34 -3.58 -9.88
CA ALA A 375 14.14 -2.17 -10.23
C ALA A 375 13.79 -1.33 -9.00
N LEU A 376 13.03 -1.84 -8.03
CA LEU A 376 12.70 -1.18 -6.75
C LEU A 376 13.28 -1.96 -5.56
N PRO A 377 13.55 -1.33 -4.40
CA PRO A 377 14.00 -2.03 -3.20
C PRO A 377 13.04 -3.16 -2.81
N ASP A 378 13.56 -4.32 -2.43
CA ASP A 378 12.75 -5.43 -1.92
C ASP A 378 12.01 -5.00 -0.64
N ILE A 379 10.68 -4.95 -0.70
CA ILE A 379 9.86 -4.64 0.47
C ILE A 379 9.75 -5.90 1.31
N LEU A 380 10.63 -6.00 2.32
CA LEU A 380 10.49 -7.01 3.37
C LEU A 380 9.15 -6.87 4.08
N ILE A 381 8.45 -7.99 4.26
CA ILE A 381 7.16 -8.08 4.96
C ILE A 381 7.27 -9.15 6.04
N LEU A 382 6.93 -8.79 7.27
CA LEU A 382 6.76 -9.75 8.34
C LEU A 382 5.33 -10.29 8.33
N TYR A 383 5.22 -11.61 8.38
CA TYR A 383 3.93 -12.27 8.48
C TYR A 383 4.07 -13.56 9.30
N ALA A 384 3.32 -13.63 10.40
CA ALA A 384 3.34 -14.77 11.32
C ALA A 384 4.77 -15.13 11.80
N GLY A 385 5.58 -14.10 12.09
CA GLY A 385 6.94 -14.26 12.61
C GLY A 385 8.01 -14.57 11.56
N GLN A 386 7.65 -14.69 10.28
CA GLN A 386 8.59 -14.93 9.18
C GLN A 386 8.66 -13.70 8.27
N ALA A 387 9.87 -13.30 7.87
CA ALA A 387 10.09 -12.25 6.89
C ALA A 387 10.12 -12.80 5.45
N TYR A 388 9.42 -12.13 4.55
CA TYR A 388 9.27 -12.44 3.12
C TYR A 388 9.79 -11.27 2.28
N LYS A 389 10.43 -11.55 1.14
CA LYS A 389 11.03 -10.53 0.26
C LYS A 389 10.14 -10.08 -0.88
N TYR A 390 9.51 -11.05 -1.57
CA TYR A 390 8.81 -10.76 -2.82
C TYR A 390 7.39 -11.27 -2.87
N SER A 391 7.08 -12.46 -2.35
CA SER A 391 5.72 -13.00 -2.42
C SER A 391 5.34 -13.67 -1.11
N LEU A 392 4.04 -13.70 -0.83
CA LEU A 392 3.50 -14.10 0.46
C LEU A 392 2.78 -15.45 0.39
N PRO A 393 2.57 -16.14 1.53
CA PRO A 393 1.77 -17.36 1.59
C PRO A 393 0.35 -17.12 1.07
N TRP A 394 -0.25 -18.14 0.46
CA TRP A 394 -1.58 -18.03 -0.16
C TRP A 394 -2.67 -17.54 0.80
N HIS A 395 -2.57 -17.89 2.08
CA HIS A 395 -3.56 -17.51 3.10
C HIS A 395 -3.38 -16.07 3.59
N ASN A 396 -2.31 -15.36 3.21
CA ASN A 396 -1.97 -14.04 3.75
C ASN A 396 -3.11 -13.02 3.59
N GLY A 397 -3.63 -12.83 2.38
CA GLY A 397 -4.70 -11.85 2.13
C GLY A 397 -5.98 -12.15 2.91
N TRP A 398 -6.35 -13.43 3.00
CA TRP A 398 -7.52 -13.89 3.74
C TRP A 398 -7.38 -13.71 5.24
N VAL A 399 -6.21 -14.04 5.78
CA VAL A 399 -5.89 -13.87 7.21
C VAL A 399 -5.89 -12.38 7.57
N LEU A 400 -5.27 -11.53 6.76
CA LEU A 400 -5.27 -10.09 7.02
C LEU A 400 -6.71 -9.53 7.06
N LEU A 401 -7.55 -9.87 6.08
CA LEU A 401 -8.98 -9.51 6.12
C LEU A 401 -9.66 -9.99 7.41
N ALA A 402 -9.38 -11.22 7.85
CA ALA A 402 -10.00 -11.80 9.03
C ALA A 402 -9.55 -11.15 10.35
N ILE A 403 -8.32 -10.64 10.44
CA ILE A 403 -7.75 -10.10 11.68
C ILE A 403 -7.75 -8.56 11.74
N THR A 404 -8.02 -7.86 10.64
CA THR A 404 -8.03 -6.39 10.61
C THR A 404 -9.41 -5.76 10.45
N VAL A 405 -10.47 -6.54 10.25
CA VAL A 405 -11.86 -6.05 10.22
C VAL A 405 -12.48 -6.17 11.62
N PRO A 406 -13.25 -5.19 12.11
CA PRO A 406 -13.99 -5.33 13.36
C PRO A 406 -14.85 -6.61 13.40
N PRO A 407 -14.83 -7.41 14.48
CA PRO A 407 -15.41 -8.76 14.48
C PRO A 407 -16.88 -8.79 14.07
N MET A 408 -17.69 -7.84 14.56
CA MET A 408 -19.12 -7.82 14.25
C MET A 408 -19.42 -7.45 12.80
N ILE A 409 -18.60 -6.58 12.20
CA ILE A 409 -18.69 -6.27 10.76
C ILE A 409 -18.31 -7.51 9.93
N LEU A 410 -17.26 -8.22 10.33
CA LEU A 410 -16.84 -9.46 9.66
C LEU A 410 -17.92 -10.54 9.73
N LEU A 411 -18.52 -10.76 10.91
CA LEU A 411 -19.61 -11.71 11.10
C LEU A 411 -20.85 -11.34 10.28
N ALA A 412 -21.24 -10.06 10.27
CA ALA A 412 -22.32 -9.57 9.42
C ALA A 412 -21.99 -9.79 7.93
N ALA A 413 -20.75 -9.56 7.49
CA ALA A 413 -20.33 -9.81 6.12
C ALA A 413 -20.42 -11.30 5.73
N LEU A 414 -19.99 -12.22 6.60
CA LEU A 414 -20.13 -13.66 6.37
C LEU A 414 -21.59 -14.07 6.20
N VAL A 415 -22.48 -13.54 7.04
CA VAL A 415 -23.93 -13.76 6.92
C VAL A 415 -24.48 -13.16 5.62
N GLY A 416 -24.02 -11.97 5.22
CA GLY A 416 -24.35 -11.35 3.95
C GLY A 416 -23.93 -12.18 2.74
N VAL A 417 -22.75 -12.81 2.79
CA VAL A 417 -22.29 -13.72 1.73
C VAL A 417 -23.24 -14.93 1.64
N ALA A 418 -23.56 -15.57 2.77
CA ALA A 418 -24.49 -16.71 2.80
C ALA A 418 -25.88 -16.34 2.25
N TRP A 419 -26.42 -15.19 2.68
CA TRP A 419 -27.67 -14.63 2.18
C TRP A 419 -27.63 -14.38 0.67
N GLY A 420 -26.54 -13.77 0.18
CA GLY A 420 -26.38 -13.42 -1.22
C GLY A 420 -26.27 -14.65 -2.12
N MET A 421 -25.53 -15.67 -1.67
CA MET A 421 -25.38 -16.92 -2.42
C MET A 421 -26.68 -17.71 -2.49
N HIS A 422 -27.50 -17.69 -1.43
CA HIS A 422 -28.82 -18.31 -1.46
C HIS A 422 -29.77 -17.67 -2.50
N ARG A 423 -29.56 -16.39 -2.83
CA ARG A 423 -30.39 -15.63 -3.79
C ARG A 423 -29.80 -15.52 -5.19
N VAL A 424 -28.67 -16.15 -5.49
CA VAL A 424 -27.94 -15.97 -6.77
C VAL A 424 -28.78 -16.28 -8.01
N ARG A 425 -29.80 -17.16 -7.89
CA ARG A 425 -30.70 -17.53 -8.98
C ARG A 425 -31.67 -16.40 -9.36
N THR A 426 -32.10 -15.61 -8.38
CA THR A 426 -33.04 -14.48 -8.58
C THR A 426 -32.30 -13.16 -8.74
N ASP A 427 -31.18 -13.00 -8.03
CA ASP A 427 -30.37 -11.79 -8.05
C ASP A 427 -28.88 -12.14 -8.08
N ARG A 428 -28.23 -11.76 -9.17
CA ARG A 428 -26.82 -12.05 -9.44
C ARG A 428 -25.85 -11.03 -8.83
N LEU A 429 -26.34 -9.92 -8.31
CA LEU A 429 -25.50 -8.83 -7.81
C LEU A 429 -24.60 -9.25 -6.63
N PRO A 430 -25.07 -10.03 -5.64
CA PRO A 430 -24.18 -10.51 -4.59
C PRO A 430 -23.04 -11.41 -5.10
N LEU A 431 -23.28 -12.24 -6.13
CA LEU A 431 -22.19 -13.02 -6.76
C LEU A 431 -21.19 -12.12 -7.47
N TYR A 432 -21.67 -11.09 -8.18
CA TYR A 432 -20.79 -10.11 -8.80
C TYR A 432 -19.90 -9.41 -7.76
N PHE A 433 -20.48 -8.97 -6.63
CA PHE A 433 -19.72 -8.35 -5.54
C PHE A 433 -18.75 -9.33 -4.87
N LEU A 434 -19.11 -10.62 -4.76
CA LEU A 434 -18.21 -11.65 -4.23
C LEU A 434 -16.98 -11.81 -5.12
N VAL A 435 -17.17 -11.84 -6.46
CA VAL A 435 -16.06 -11.92 -7.41
C VAL A 435 -15.10 -10.73 -7.25
N HIS A 436 -15.62 -9.51 -7.11
CA HIS A 436 -14.78 -8.34 -6.84
C HIS A 436 -14.09 -8.41 -5.46
N MET A 437 -14.81 -8.77 -4.40
CA MET A 437 -14.25 -8.92 -3.05
C MET A 437 -13.09 -9.91 -3.00
N ALA A 438 -13.25 -11.06 -3.68
CA ALA A 438 -12.29 -12.16 -3.68
C ALA A 438 -11.08 -11.95 -4.61
N THR A 439 -11.18 -11.05 -5.60
CA THR A 439 -10.15 -10.88 -6.64
C THR A 439 -8.77 -10.60 -6.06
N LEU A 440 -8.62 -9.56 -5.24
CA LEU A 440 -7.30 -9.12 -4.77
C LEU A 440 -6.66 -10.10 -3.75
N PRO A 441 -7.41 -10.66 -2.79
CA PRO A 441 -6.91 -11.75 -1.96
C PRO A 441 -6.48 -12.97 -2.79
N ALA A 442 -7.23 -13.32 -3.85
CA ALA A 442 -6.89 -14.43 -4.73
C ALA A 442 -5.64 -14.15 -5.58
N VAL A 443 -5.50 -12.94 -6.15
CA VAL A 443 -4.30 -12.54 -6.90
C VAL A 443 -3.06 -12.56 -6.02
N ARG A 444 -3.19 -12.17 -4.74
CA ARG A 444 -2.12 -12.23 -3.74
C ARG A 444 -1.63 -13.66 -3.45
N MET A 445 -2.41 -14.69 -3.83
CA MET A 445 -1.99 -16.09 -3.77
C MET A 445 -0.96 -16.44 -4.85
N LEU A 446 -0.86 -15.66 -5.91
CA LEU A 446 0.08 -15.87 -7.02
C LEU A 446 1.45 -15.24 -6.73
N HIS A 447 2.42 -15.47 -7.61
CA HIS A 447 3.75 -14.87 -7.54
C HIS A 447 3.68 -13.38 -7.92
N THR A 448 3.16 -12.56 -7.01
CA THR A 448 3.00 -11.12 -7.17
C THR A 448 3.84 -10.39 -6.13
N PRO A 449 4.30 -9.16 -6.43
CA PRO A 449 5.07 -8.35 -5.49
C PRO A 449 4.37 -8.18 -4.14
N ALA A 450 5.17 -8.30 -3.09
CA ALA A 450 4.79 -8.13 -1.71
C ALA A 450 4.45 -6.65 -1.47
N HIS A 451 3.34 -6.40 -0.79
CA HIS A 451 2.95 -5.06 -0.34
C HIS A 451 2.52 -5.10 1.12
N ASP A 452 2.95 -4.09 1.88
CA ASP A 452 2.74 -3.99 3.31
C ASP A 452 1.26 -3.97 3.69
N GLY A 453 0.95 -4.73 4.75
CA GLY A 453 -0.38 -4.79 5.34
C GLY A 453 -1.50 -5.07 4.34
N VAL A 454 -2.60 -4.33 4.49
CA VAL A 454 -3.85 -4.50 3.73
C VAL A 454 -4.01 -3.51 2.57
N ARG A 455 -3.00 -2.69 2.27
CA ARG A 455 -3.08 -1.57 1.29
C ARG A 455 -3.67 -1.97 -0.06
N LEU A 456 -3.13 -3.02 -0.68
CA LEU A 456 -3.65 -3.52 -1.96
C LEU A 456 -5.06 -4.12 -1.88
N LEU A 457 -5.59 -4.36 -0.69
CA LEU A 457 -6.90 -4.98 -0.48
C LEU A 457 -8.00 -3.94 -0.25
N MET A 458 -7.72 -2.62 -0.32
CA MET A 458 -8.73 -1.56 -0.12
C MET A 458 -10.04 -1.81 -0.90
N PRO A 459 -10.01 -2.18 -2.20
CA PRO A 459 -11.24 -2.50 -2.93
C PRO A 459 -12.05 -3.66 -2.33
N SER A 460 -11.39 -4.67 -1.74
CA SER A 460 -12.08 -5.79 -1.10
C SER A 460 -12.90 -5.36 0.12
N PHE A 461 -12.45 -4.36 0.88
CA PHE A 461 -13.19 -3.85 2.04
C PHE A 461 -14.48 -3.13 1.65
N PHE A 462 -14.52 -2.45 0.50
CA PHE A 462 -15.75 -1.84 -0.04
C PHE A 462 -16.84 -2.91 -0.24
N PHE A 463 -16.52 -4.01 -0.93
CA PHE A 463 -17.48 -5.09 -1.16
C PHE A 463 -17.78 -5.89 0.12
N LEU A 464 -16.81 -6.04 1.02
CA LEU A 464 -17.04 -6.63 2.34
C LEU A 464 -18.07 -5.80 3.13
N ALA A 465 -17.98 -4.48 3.10
CA ALA A 465 -18.97 -3.60 3.72
C ALA A 465 -20.37 -3.73 3.08
N CYS A 466 -20.45 -3.94 1.76
CA CYS A 466 -21.72 -4.28 1.10
C CYS A 466 -22.34 -5.56 1.68
N PHE A 467 -21.53 -6.62 1.86
CA PHE A 467 -21.99 -7.85 2.51
C PHE A 467 -22.37 -7.62 3.98
N ALA A 468 -21.62 -6.80 4.72
CA ALA A 468 -21.98 -6.45 6.09
C ALA A 468 -23.35 -5.77 6.16
N GLY A 469 -23.64 -4.86 5.23
CA GLY A 469 -24.95 -4.22 5.10
C GLY A 469 -26.08 -5.23 4.86
N TRP A 470 -25.93 -6.13 3.89
CA TRP A 470 -26.92 -7.19 3.63
C TRP A 470 -27.12 -8.12 4.82
N GLY A 471 -26.04 -8.58 5.45
CA GLY A 471 -26.10 -9.48 6.59
C GLY A 471 -26.74 -8.85 7.82
N ALA A 472 -26.37 -7.60 8.15
CA ALA A 472 -26.93 -6.87 9.28
C ALA A 472 -28.45 -6.68 9.14
N VAL A 473 -28.93 -6.26 7.96
CA VAL A 473 -30.37 -6.08 7.71
C VAL A 473 -31.11 -7.42 7.69
N TRP A 474 -30.52 -8.47 7.13
CA TRP A 474 -31.18 -9.78 7.11
C TRP A 474 -31.36 -10.37 8.52
N ILE A 475 -30.33 -10.29 9.37
CA ILE A 475 -30.43 -10.65 10.79
C ILE A 475 -31.45 -9.74 11.47
N GLY A 476 -31.35 -8.43 11.22
CA GLY A 476 -32.23 -7.41 11.78
C GLY A 476 -33.70 -7.67 11.50
N ALA A 477 -34.06 -8.04 10.27
CA ALA A 477 -35.41 -8.41 9.88
C ALA A 477 -35.89 -9.68 10.61
N ALA A 478 -35.00 -10.64 10.86
CA ALA A 478 -35.34 -11.82 11.65
C ALA A 478 -35.63 -11.47 13.12
N VAL A 479 -34.85 -10.57 13.72
CA VAL A 479 -35.05 -10.06 15.09
C VAL A 479 -36.29 -9.17 15.17
N ALA A 480 -36.57 -8.38 14.14
CA ALA A 480 -37.70 -7.47 14.07
C ALA A 480 -39.06 -8.19 14.18
N ARG A 481 -39.12 -9.48 13.83
CA ARG A 481 -40.30 -10.33 14.03
C ARG A 481 -40.68 -10.52 15.51
N ARG A 482 -39.74 -10.32 16.44
CA ARG A 482 -39.95 -10.44 17.89
C ARG A 482 -39.77 -9.13 18.65
N VAL A 483 -39.01 -8.19 18.11
CA VAL A 483 -38.64 -6.93 18.77
C VAL A 483 -38.89 -5.77 17.81
N ARG A 484 -39.75 -4.80 18.17
CA ARG A 484 -40.17 -3.68 17.30
C ARG A 484 -39.01 -2.93 16.62
N TRP A 485 -37.89 -2.74 17.34
CA TRP A 485 -36.69 -2.05 16.85
C TRP A 485 -35.55 -3.01 16.43
N GLY A 486 -35.86 -4.29 16.20
CA GLY A 486 -34.87 -5.35 16.01
C GLY A 486 -33.86 -5.09 14.89
N GLU A 487 -34.28 -4.46 13.80
CA GLU A 487 -33.38 -4.09 12.69
C GLU A 487 -32.37 -3.01 13.11
N ALA A 488 -32.84 -1.88 13.65
CA ALA A 488 -31.98 -0.80 14.10
C ALA A 488 -31.02 -1.24 15.22
N LEU A 489 -31.51 -2.06 16.16
CA LEU A 489 -30.69 -2.62 17.24
C LEU A 489 -29.61 -3.56 16.70
N THR A 490 -29.91 -4.34 15.66
CA THR A 490 -28.92 -5.23 15.02
C THR A 490 -27.85 -4.43 14.30
N ILE A 491 -28.23 -3.39 13.54
CA ILE A 491 -27.27 -2.48 12.90
C ILE A 491 -26.40 -1.80 13.96
N ALA A 492 -27.00 -1.30 15.04
CA ALA A 492 -26.25 -0.72 16.15
C ALA A 492 -25.29 -1.73 16.80
N ALA A 493 -25.70 -2.98 17.01
CA ALA A 493 -24.85 -4.03 17.56
C ALA A 493 -23.66 -4.39 16.64
N VAL A 494 -23.81 -4.22 15.31
CA VAL A 494 -22.73 -4.41 14.34
C VAL A 494 -21.77 -3.21 14.36
N LEU A 495 -22.29 -1.98 14.38
CA LEU A 495 -21.52 -0.77 14.19
C LEU A 495 -20.92 -0.20 15.48
N ALA A 496 -21.60 -0.29 16.62
CA ALA A 496 -21.14 0.32 17.87
C ALA A 496 -19.79 -0.22 18.35
N PRO A 497 -19.50 -1.55 18.30
CA PRO A 497 -18.18 -2.06 18.65
C PRO A 497 -17.08 -1.56 17.71
N ALA A 498 -17.39 -1.37 16.43
CA ALA A 498 -16.45 -0.83 15.44
C ALA A 498 -16.17 0.65 15.71
N LEU A 499 -17.19 1.45 16.05
CA LEU A 499 -17.03 2.83 16.48
C LEU A 499 -16.17 2.93 17.74
N VAL A 500 -16.43 2.10 18.76
CA VAL A 500 -15.63 2.06 19.98
C VAL A 500 -14.18 1.69 19.66
N ALA A 501 -13.95 0.70 18.78
CA ALA A 501 -12.60 0.33 18.35
C ALA A 501 -11.88 1.47 17.62
N LEU A 502 -12.57 2.17 16.71
CA LEU A 502 -12.04 3.32 15.97
C LEU A 502 -11.63 4.45 16.94
N VAL A 503 -12.55 4.86 17.82
CA VAL A 503 -12.30 5.94 18.78
C VAL A 503 -11.16 5.59 19.74
N ARG A 504 -11.08 4.33 20.18
CA ARG A 504 -10.02 3.89 21.12
C ARG A 504 -8.65 3.83 20.48
N ILE A 505 -8.54 3.55 19.19
CA ILE A 505 -7.23 3.36 18.55
C ILE A 505 -6.66 4.63 17.92
N HIS A 506 -7.49 5.63 17.66
CA HIS A 506 -7.08 6.88 17.03
C HIS A 506 -5.87 7.55 17.74
N PRO A 507 -4.82 8.04 17.03
CA PRO A 507 -4.61 8.06 15.57
C PRO A 507 -3.76 6.88 15.02
N TYR A 508 -3.79 5.72 15.69
CA TYR A 508 -3.01 4.52 15.34
C TYR A 508 -3.84 3.47 14.60
N GLU A 509 -4.79 3.90 13.77
CA GLU A 509 -5.68 3.03 13.02
C GLU A 509 -4.92 2.03 12.12
N LEU A 510 -3.76 2.42 11.60
CA LEU A 510 -2.84 1.60 10.83
C LEU A 510 -2.06 0.57 11.69
N SER A 511 -2.33 0.52 12.99
CA SER A 511 -1.86 -0.52 13.92
C SER A 511 -3.01 -1.41 14.39
N TYR A 512 -4.23 -1.22 13.88
CA TYR A 512 -5.41 -1.98 14.33
C TYR A 512 -5.32 -3.46 13.99
N TYR A 513 -5.54 -4.30 15.00
CA TYR A 513 -5.86 -5.71 14.89
C TYR A 513 -7.04 -6.03 15.80
N ASN A 514 -7.92 -6.91 15.36
CA ASN A 514 -9.16 -7.20 16.06
C ASN A 514 -8.97 -8.19 17.24
N ALA A 515 -10.04 -8.37 18.01
CA ALA A 515 -10.03 -9.24 19.18
C ALA A 515 -9.73 -10.72 18.87
N PHE A 516 -9.95 -11.22 17.65
CA PHE A 516 -9.68 -12.63 17.30
C PHE A 516 -8.20 -13.00 17.32
N VAL A 517 -7.31 -12.02 17.12
CA VAL A 517 -5.85 -12.20 17.24
C VAL A 517 -5.31 -11.65 18.57
N GLY A 518 -6.18 -11.20 19.48
CA GLY A 518 -5.82 -10.62 20.76
C GLY A 518 -5.44 -9.13 20.69
N GLY A 519 -6.04 -8.38 19.77
CA GLY A 519 -5.74 -6.96 19.57
C GLY A 519 -4.35 -6.73 18.97
N SER A 520 -3.91 -5.47 18.94
CA SER A 520 -2.57 -5.09 18.46
C SER A 520 -1.44 -5.79 19.24
N PRO A 521 -1.51 -5.96 20.59
CA PRO A 521 -0.48 -6.71 21.32
C PRO A 521 -0.44 -8.19 20.96
N GLY A 522 -1.60 -8.81 20.78
CA GLY A 522 -1.69 -10.21 20.38
C GLY A 522 -1.19 -10.45 18.96
N ALA A 523 -1.38 -9.50 18.05
CA ALA A 523 -0.84 -9.55 16.70
C ALA A 523 0.68 -9.36 16.70
N TRP A 524 1.21 -8.35 17.40
CA TRP A 524 2.65 -8.11 17.44
C TRP A 524 3.44 -9.29 18.03
N ARG A 525 2.94 -9.91 19.11
CA ARG A 525 3.52 -11.15 19.69
C ARG A 525 3.50 -12.34 18.72
N ARG A 526 2.55 -12.38 17.79
CA ARG A 526 2.45 -13.41 16.74
C ARG A 526 3.26 -13.06 15.49
N GLY A 527 4.03 -11.96 15.52
CA GLY A 527 4.88 -11.54 14.42
C GLY A 527 4.11 -10.95 13.25
N TYR A 528 3.19 -10.03 13.57
CA TYR A 528 2.59 -9.08 12.63
C TYR A 528 3.13 -7.67 12.90
N GLU A 529 3.11 -6.82 11.88
CA GLU A 529 3.61 -5.45 11.98
C GLU A 529 2.83 -4.60 12.96
N LEU A 530 3.54 -3.91 13.84
CA LEU A 530 2.92 -2.99 14.78
C LEU A 530 2.59 -1.65 14.11
N THR A 531 3.55 -1.03 13.43
CA THR A 531 3.39 0.32 12.84
C THR A 531 3.58 0.30 11.32
N TYR A 532 3.19 1.40 10.68
CA TYR A 532 3.29 1.56 9.24
C TYR A 532 4.09 2.83 8.89
N TRP A 533 5.32 2.66 8.39
CA TRP A 533 6.10 3.70 7.70
C TRP A 533 5.96 5.13 8.25
N TYR A 534 6.35 5.37 9.49
CA TYR A 534 6.42 6.65 10.19
C TYR A 534 5.08 7.27 10.60
N ASP A 535 3.97 6.54 10.44
CA ASP A 535 2.65 6.92 10.95
C ASP A 535 2.65 7.26 12.45
N ALA A 536 3.46 6.55 13.24
CA ALA A 536 3.55 6.72 14.68
C ALA A 536 4.33 7.98 15.12
N PHE A 537 5.02 8.68 14.21
CA PHE A 537 5.57 10.02 14.47
C PHE A 537 4.48 11.08 14.32
N THR A 538 3.47 10.96 15.18
CA THR A 538 2.34 11.88 15.26
C THR A 538 2.81 13.30 15.62
N PRO A 539 1.97 14.34 15.42
CA PRO A 539 2.32 15.70 15.85
C PRO A 539 2.74 15.80 17.32
N GLY A 540 2.18 14.95 18.19
CA GLY A 540 2.59 14.85 19.60
C GLY A 540 4.02 14.35 19.77
N VAL A 541 4.41 13.30 19.05
CA VAL A 541 5.79 12.78 19.06
C VAL A 541 6.78 13.83 18.52
N ILE A 542 6.42 14.53 17.44
CA ILE A 542 7.26 15.62 16.90
C ILE A 542 7.41 16.77 17.90
N ALA A 543 6.33 17.14 18.60
CA ALA A 543 6.38 18.15 19.65
C ALA A 543 7.27 17.73 20.83
N ASP A 544 7.20 16.47 21.24
CA ASP A 544 8.08 15.92 22.28
C ASP A 544 9.54 15.91 21.85
N MET A 545 9.84 15.57 20.59
CA MET A 545 11.20 15.67 20.04
C MET A 545 11.74 17.10 20.12
N ASN A 546 10.95 18.10 19.72
CA ASN A 546 11.35 19.51 19.82
C ASN A 546 11.63 19.94 21.26
N ARG A 547 10.81 19.46 22.21
CA ARG A 547 10.88 19.83 23.63
C ARG A 547 12.03 19.14 24.36
N LEU A 548 12.28 17.87 24.07
CA LEU A 548 13.15 17.02 24.87
C LEU A 548 14.58 16.96 24.32
N LEU A 549 14.77 17.00 22.99
CA LEU A 549 16.11 16.83 22.42
C LEU A 549 17.02 17.99 22.84
N PRO A 550 18.30 17.76 23.14
CA PRO A 550 19.24 18.84 23.46
C PRO A 550 19.47 19.74 22.24
N PRO A 551 19.79 21.04 22.40
CA PRO A 551 20.14 21.90 21.28
C PRO A 551 21.23 21.28 20.40
N ASP A 552 21.14 21.48 19.09
CA ASP A 552 22.10 20.93 18.11
C ASP A 552 22.18 19.38 18.05
N ALA A 553 21.20 18.67 18.62
CA ALA A 553 21.16 17.21 18.59
C ALA A 553 21.29 16.66 17.16
N GLU A 554 22.28 15.78 16.94
CA GLU A 554 22.35 14.95 15.74
C GLU A 554 21.35 13.80 15.86
N VAL A 555 20.49 13.65 14.84
CA VAL A 555 19.43 12.64 14.77
C VAL A 555 19.57 11.85 13.48
N ASP A 556 19.67 10.53 13.60
CA ASP A 556 19.81 9.59 12.49
C ASP A 556 18.88 8.37 12.69
N HIS A 557 18.69 7.54 11.68
CA HIS A 557 18.01 6.24 11.79
C HIS A 557 18.98 5.06 11.82
N LEU A 558 20.18 5.23 11.24
CA LEU A 558 21.21 4.18 11.12
C LEU A 558 20.66 2.81 10.69
N ASN A 559 19.74 2.84 9.73
CA ASN A 559 19.13 1.65 9.17
C ASN A 559 19.01 1.81 7.65
N PRO A 560 19.73 1.01 6.85
CA PRO A 560 19.70 1.12 5.39
C PRO A 560 18.31 0.83 4.80
N TRP A 561 17.47 0.05 5.48
CA TRP A 561 16.11 -0.25 5.01
C TRP A 561 15.13 0.91 5.21
N THR A 562 15.54 1.94 5.96
CA THR A 562 14.73 3.11 6.26
C THR A 562 15.51 4.39 5.96
N GLU A 563 16.41 4.37 4.96
CA GLU A 563 17.21 5.55 4.59
C GLU A 563 16.35 6.73 4.10
N SER A 564 15.25 6.44 3.39
CA SER A 564 14.29 7.43 2.88
C SER A 564 13.58 8.24 3.97
N SER A 565 13.70 7.82 5.23
CA SER A 565 13.02 8.42 6.37
C SER A 565 13.55 9.80 6.72
N MET A 566 14.82 10.08 6.42
CA MET A 566 15.36 11.43 6.58
C MET A 566 14.61 12.46 5.74
N HIS A 567 14.05 12.08 4.58
CA HIS A 567 13.20 12.97 3.80
C HIS A 567 11.92 13.37 4.55
N VAL A 568 11.33 12.47 5.35
CA VAL A 568 10.17 12.79 6.20
C VAL A 568 10.55 13.88 7.20
N PHE A 569 11.67 13.71 7.92
CA PHE A 569 12.11 14.69 8.92
C PHE A 569 12.57 16.01 8.27
N HIS A 570 13.19 15.97 7.10
CA HIS A 570 13.53 17.18 6.33
C HIS A 570 12.28 17.97 5.93
N ASP A 571 11.22 17.31 5.46
CA ASP A 571 9.96 17.98 5.15
C ASP A 571 9.31 18.56 6.43
N GLN A 572 9.39 17.86 7.57
CA GLN A 572 8.93 18.39 8.85
C GLN A 572 9.73 19.64 9.28
N GLN A 573 11.04 19.70 9.05
CA GLN A 573 11.83 20.91 9.28
C GLN A 573 11.49 22.03 8.31
N ALA A 574 11.37 21.73 7.02
CA ALA A 574 11.04 22.70 5.97
C ALA A 574 9.66 23.35 6.18
N LEU A 575 8.72 22.60 6.78
CA LEU A 575 7.40 23.09 7.16
C LEU A 575 7.37 23.75 8.55
N GLY A 576 8.49 23.79 9.27
CA GLY A 576 8.61 24.40 10.59
C GLY A 576 7.97 23.60 11.73
N HIS A 577 7.66 22.31 11.51
CA HIS A 577 7.13 21.43 12.56
C HIS A 577 8.24 20.84 13.44
N LEU A 578 9.42 20.58 12.87
CA LEU A 578 10.61 20.17 13.61
C LEU A 578 11.58 21.36 13.67
N ARG A 579 12.17 21.63 14.84
CA ARG A 579 13.09 22.76 15.03
C ARG A 579 14.34 22.62 14.15
N ALA A 580 14.83 23.76 13.64
CA ALA A 580 15.88 23.81 12.63
C ALA A 580 17.29 23.51 13.17
N ASP A 581 17.51 23.59 14.48
CA ASP A 581 18.78 23.26 15.12
C ASP A 581 19.02 21.74 15.25
N ILE A 582 17.97 20.91 15.13
CA ILE A 582 18.16 19.45 15.05
C ILE A 582 18.91 19.13 13.75
N ARG A 583 20.05 18.48 13.89
CA ARG A 583 20.90 18.12 12.76
C ARG A 583 20.48 16.74 12.26
N LEU A 584 19.69 16.72 11.19
CA LEU A 584 19.28 15.48 10.54
C LEU A 584 20.44 14.83 9.79
N GLY A 585 20.64 13.55 10.03
CA GLY A 585 21.74 12.74 9.52
C GLY A 585 23.03 12.95 10.31
N ARG A 586 23.81 11.87 10.41
CA ARG A 586 25.13 11.89 11.03
C ARG A 586 26.12 12.77 10.26
N ARG A 587 26.78 13.70 10.95
CA ARG A 587 27.70 14.69 10.33
C ARG A 587 29.18 14.30 10.37
N GLY A 588 29.57 13.37 11.25
CA GLY A 588 30.97 12.97 11.44
C GLY A 588 31.13 11.61 12.11
N ALA A 589 32.37 11.13 12.19
CA ALA A 589 32.75 9.88 12.88
C ALA A 589 33.39 10.12 14.26
N ASP A 590 33.25 11.32 14.79
CA ASP A 590 33.77 11.81 16.05
C ASP A 590 32.77 11.70 17.22
N ARG A 591 31.49 11.44 16.93
CA ARG A 591 30.44 11.17 17.94
C ARG A 591 29.38 10.19 17.42
N PHE A 592 28.58 9.66 18.33
CA PHE A 592 27.36 8.91 17.99
C PHE A 592 26.15 9.85 18.00
N PRO A 593 25.23 9.75 17.02
CA PRO A 593 24.01 10.53 17.00
C PRO A 593 22.95 9.93 17.95
N HIS A 594 21.89 10.70 18.21
CA HIS A 594 20.63 10.11 18.66
C HIS A 594 20.04 9.29 17.52
N VAL A 595 19.48 8.13 17.84
CA VAL A 595 18.91 7.25 16.82
C VAL A 595 17.41 7.13 16.99
N VAL A 596 16.68 7.45 15.94
CA VAL A 596 15.23 7.34 15.89
C VAL A 596 14.85 6.00 15.27
N LEU A 597 14.03 5.22 15.97
CA LEU A 597 13.47 3.98 15.48
C LEU A 597 11.94 4.05 15.44
N LEU A 598 11.39 3.58 14.34
CA LEU A 598 10.00 3.19 14.25
C LEU A 598 9.90 1.68 14.52
N THR A 599 8.86 1.25 15.23
CA THR A 599 8.59 -0.19 15.46
C THR A 599 7.92 -0.80 14.24
N GLN A 600 8.63 -0.79 13.12
CA GLN A 600 8.28 -1.42 11.86
C GLN A 600 9.15 -2.67 11.69
N ASP A 601 8.70 -3.76 12.30
CA ASP A 601 9.48 -4.98 12.55
C ASP A 601 10.10 -5.62 11.30
N SER A 602 9.47 -5.53 10.14
CA SER A 602 9.99 -6.03 8.86
C SER A 602 11.26 -5.33 8.38
N LYS A 603 11.55 -4.14 8.89
CA LYS A 603 12.76 -3.36 8.59
C LYS A 603 13.83 -3.48 9.68
N ALA A 604 13.61 -4.34 10.67
CA ALA A 604 14.56 -4.54 11.75
C ALA A 604 15.86 -5.20 11.24
N THR A 605 16.97 -4.53 11.53
CA THR A 605 18.34 -5.03 11.35
C THR A 605 18.86 -5.62 12.66
N PRO A 606 19.94 -6.43 12.64
CA PRO A 606 20.60 -6.89 13.86
C PRO A 606 20.90 -5.74 14.84
N PHE A 607 21.48 -4.64 14.35
CA PHE A 607 21.73 -3.44 15.13
C PHE A 607 20.45 -2.83 15.73
N THR A 608 19.41 -2.60 14.93
CA THR A 608 18.19 -1.94 15.45
C THR A 608 17.39 -2.85 16.39
N ARG A 609 17.45 -4.18 16.25
CA ARG A 609 16.87 -5.12 17.21
C ARG A 609 17.53 -4.99 18.58
N LEU A 610 18.86 -4.96 18.59
CA LEU A 610 19.64 -4.74 19.82
C LEU A 610 19.37 -3.37 20.41
N LEU A 611 19.33 -2.32 19.58
CA LEU A 611 19.05 -0.95 20.02
C LEU A 611 17.64 -0.80 20.61
N PHE A 612 16.63 -1.44 20.00
CA PHE A 612 15.29 -1.50 20.57
C PHE A 612 15.32 -2.20 21.94
N ALA A 613 16.11 -3.25 22.11
CA ALA A 613 16.23 -3.95 23.40
C ALA A 613 17.02 -3.18 24.48
N MET A 614 17.61 -2.02 24.17
CA MET A 614 18.21 -1.10 25.14
C MET A 614 17.16 -0.16 25.75
N LYS A 615 17.49 0.43 26.90
CA LYS A 615 16.71 1.52 27.51
C LYS A 615 16.56 2.67 26.49
N PRO A 616 15.33 3.08 26.16
CA PRO A 616 15.13 4.23 25.28
C PRO A 616 15.42 5.53 26.03
N TRP A 617 15.96 6.53 25.33
CA TRP A 617 16.03 7.89 25.88
C TRP A 617 14.64 8.53 25.90
N TYR A 618 13.87 8.30 24.83
CA TYR A 618 12.45 8.59 24.73
C TYR A 618 11.73 7.44 24.04
N ALA A 619 10.51 7.12 24.48
CA ALA A 619 9.64 6.13 23.87
C ALA A 619 8.20 6.67 23.79
N SER A 620 7.55 6.44 22.66
CA SER A 620 6.11 6.63 22.51
C SER A 620 5.42 5.28 22.75
N GLU A 621 4.67 5.19 23.85
CA GLU A 621 3.95 4.00 24.32
C GLU A 621 2.46 4.35 24.55
N PRO A 622 1.70 4.61 23.47
CA PRO A 622 0.33 5.11 23.58
C PRO A 622 -0.59 4.08 24.25
N SER A 623 -1.46 4.56 25.13
CA SER A 623 -2.51 3.74 25.77
C SER A 623 -3.47 3.09 24.76
N GLN A 624 -3.63 3.71 23.59
CA GLN A 624 -4.43 3.25 22.45
C GLN A 624 -3.91 1.93 21.86
N LEU A 625 -2.65 1.59 22.13
CA LEU A 625 -2.01 0.34 21.72
C LEU A 625 -1.60 -0.49 22.93
N ASP A 626 -2.30 -0.35 24.06
CA ASP A 626 -2.02 -1.07 25.31
C ASP A 626 -0.57 -0.93 25.80
N GLY A 627 0.04 0.25 25.59
CA GLY A 627 1.41 0.56 26.01
C GLY A 627 2.51 -0.06 25.14
N LEU A 628 2.17 -0.58 23.95
CA LEU A 628 3.20 -1.01 23.00
C LEU A 628 4.04 0.18 22.53
N ARG A 629 5.36 0.01 22.57
CA ARG A 629 6.31 1.01 22.07
C ARG A 629 6.26 1.07 20.55
N VAL A 630 5.89 2.23 20.01
CA VAL A 630 5.74 2.45 18.55
C VAL A 630 6.84 3.32 17.96
N ALA A 631 7.38 4.27 18.72
CA ALA A 631 8.50 5.09 18.32
C ALA A 631 9.53 5.17 19.47
N THR A 632 10.81 5.17 19.11
CA THR A 632 11.92 5.23 20.06
C THR A 632 12.93 6.27 19.60
N VAL A 633 13.48 7.02 20.54
CA VAL A 633 14.71 7.77 20.36
C VAL A 633 15.72 7.21 21.35
N ALA A 634 16.83 6.69 20.84
CA ALA A 634 17.95 6.21 21.63
C ALA A 634 19.03 7.29 21.74
N GLU A 635 19.65 7.40 22.91
CA GLU A 635 20.78 8.31 23.14
C GLU A 635 22.10 7.73 22.62
N PRO A 636 23.13 8.57 22.37
CA PRO A 636 24.43 8.14 21.87
C PRO A 636 25.08 6.97 22.63
N THR A 637 24.90 6.91 23.95
CA THR A 637 25.43 5.82 24.80
C THR A 637 24.79 4.47 24.48
N ALA A 638 23.46 4.42 24.42
CA ALA A 638 22.72 3.20 24.03
C ALA A 638 23.03 2.78 22.59
N VAL A 639 23.20 3.77 21.70
CA VAL A 639 23.63 3.55 20.31
C VAL A 639 25.00 2.89 20.27
N ALA A 640 26.00 3.41 20.99
CA ALA A 640 27.34 2.82 21.06
C ALA A 640 27.33 1.40 21.64
N ARG A 641 26.55 1.14 22.70
CA ARG A 641 26.37 -0.20 23.30
C ARG A 641 25.78 -1.19 22.31
N ALA A 642 24.66 -0.84 21.67
CA ALA A 642 24.03 -1.68 20.66
C ALA A 642 24.94 -1.91 19.45
N TRP A 643 25.75 -0.92 19.09
CA TRP A 643 26.74 -1.02 18.01
C TRP A 643 27.84 -2.03 18.35
N ALA A 644 28.44 -1.90 19.53
CA ALA A 644 29.46 -2.82 20.02
C ALA A 644 28.92 -4.25 20.12
N LEU A 645 27.72 -4.41 20.68
CA LEU A 645 27.06 -5.70 20.80
C LEU A 645 26.73 -6.30 19.42
N ASN A 646 26.33 -5.48 18.45
CA ASN A 646 26.13 -5.92 17.06
C ASN A 646 27.43 -6.47 16.45
N LEU A 647 28.56 -5.77 16.63
CA LEU A 647 29.86 -6.23 16.13
C LEU A 647 30.31 -7.55 16.77
N LEU A 648 29.99 -7.77 18.05
CA LEU A 648 30.31 -8.99 18.78
C LEU A 648 29.40 -10.17 18.44
N ALA A 649 28.09 -9.93 18.44
CA ALA A 649 27.08 -10.99 18.55
C ALA A 649 26.39 -11.33 17.22
N ASP A 650 26.38 -10.43 16.23
CA ASP A 650 25.77 -10.69 14.92
C ASP A 650 26.54 -11.75 14.13
N GLY A 651 25.84 -12.78 13.69
CA GLY A 651 26.39 -13.90 12.93
C GLY A 651 26.17 -13.76 11.40
N PRO A 652 26.97 -14.45 10.58
CA PRO A 652 26.77 -14.43 9.13
C PRO A 652 25.42 -15.05 8.74
N ALA A 653 24.73 -14.40 7.80
CA ALA A 653 23.49 -14.93 7.24
C ALA A 653 23.75 -16.30 6.60
N THR A 654 22.96 -17.31 6.97
CA THR A 654 23.05 -18.65 6.37
C THR A 654 22.12 -18.75 5.16
N THR A 655 22.48 -19.57 4.18
CA THR A 655 21.57 -19.94 3.10
C THR A 655 20.51 -20.89 3.63
N ARG A 656 19.24 -20.63 3.27
CA ARG A 656 18.15 -21.56 3.56
C ARG A 656 18.20 -22.69 2.54
N ALA A 657 18.21 -23.94 2.99
CA ALA A 657 18.03 -25.07 2.09
C ALA A 657 16.60 -25.03 1.50
N ASP A 658 16.49 -25.10 0.17
CA ASP A 658 15.21 -25.24 -0.53
C ASP A 658 14.73 -26.70 -0.42
N GLU A 659 14.32 -27.08 0.77
CA GLU A 659 13.71 -28.39 0.99
C GLU A 659 12.31 -28.44 0.36
N PRO A 660 11.97 -29.50 -0.38
CA PRO A 660 10.64 -29.67 -0.93
C PRO A 660 9.62 -29.86 0.19
N ARG A 661 8.60 -28.99 0.22
CA ARG A 661 7.52 -28.98 1.23
C ARG A 661 6.23 -29.58 0.70
N ALA A 662 6.05 -29.59 -0.63
CA ALA A 662 4.89 -30.15 -1.28
C ALA A 662 5.05 -31.67 -1.44
N PRO A 663 3.97 -32.45 -1.25
CA PRO A 663 3.95 -33.88 -1.57
C PRO A 663 4.46 -34.17 -2.98
N ALA A 664 5.19 -35.27 -3.17
CA ALA A 664 5.80 -35.62 -4.47
C ALA A 664 4.77 -35.61 -5.61
N TRP A 665 3.58 -36.21 -5.39
CA TRP A 665 2.52 -36.23 -6.40
C TRP A 665 2.06 -34.83 -6.84
N ILE A 666 2.11 -33.82 -5.96
CA ILE A 666 1.81 -32.42 -6.33
C ILE A 666 2.91 -31.87 -7.22
N ARG A 667 4.17 -32.11 -6.87
CA ARG A 667 5.31 -31.67 -7.67
C ARG A 667 5.31 -32.30 -9.07
N ASP A 668 4.95 -33.58 -9.14
CA ASP A 668 5.00 -34.35 -10.39
C ASP A 668 3.76 -34.11 -11.26
N SER A 669 2.57 -34.04 -10.66
CA SER A 669 1.30 -33.98 -11.41
C SER A 669 0.68 -32.58 -11.49
N LEU A 670 0.89 -31.73 -10.48
CA LEU A 670 0.25 -30.41 -10.37
C LEU A 670 1.23 -29.35 -9.84
N PRO A 671 2.37 -29.11 -10.52
CA PRO A 671 3.47 -28.28 -10.01
C PRO A 671 3.06 -26.85 -9.69
N ILE A 672 1.99 -26.33 -10.30
CA ILE A 672 1.44 -25.00 -9.99
C ILE A 672 0.89 -24.90 -8.55
N LEU A 673 0.48 -26.03 -7.95
CA LEU A 673 -0.10 -26.07 -6.61
C LEU A 673 0.95 -26.21 -5.49
N LYS A 674 2.23 -26.47 -5.81
CA LYS A 674 3.30 -26.57 -4.80
C LYS A 674 3.42 -25.32 -3.93
N ARG A 675 3.05 -24.16 -4.49
CA ARG A 675 3.01 -22.87 -3.80
C ARG A 675 2.08 -22.85 -2.59
N PHE A 676 1.04 -23.68 -2.56
CA PHE A 676 0.15 -23.80 -1.41
C PHE A 676 0.84 -24.42 -0.18
N TRP A 677 1.97 -25.12 -0.38
CA TRP A 677 2.87 -25.62 0.66
C TRP A 677 4.06 -24.66 0.91
N GLY A 678 4.05 -23.48 0.30
CA GLY A 678 5.08 -22.46 0.45
C GLY A 678 6.35 -22.67 -0.36
N GLU A 679 6.36 -23.62 -1.30
CA GLU A 679 7.43 -23.72 -2.30
C GLU A 679 7.40 -22.53 -3.28
N GLY A 680 8.56 -21.99 -3.63
CA GLY A 680 8.69 -20.80 -4.48
C GLY A 680 8.40 -19.47 -3.78
N LEU A 681 8.27 -19.46 -2.45
CA LEU A 681 8.28 -18.23 -1.65
C LEU A 681 9.74 -17.77 -1.43
N GLN A 682 9.99 -16.47 -1.62
CA GLN A 682 11.29 -15.87 -1.33
C GLN A 682 11.30 -15.38 0.12
N LEU A 683 11.95 -16.15 0.98
CA LEU A 683 12.07 -15.90 2.41
C LEU A 683 13.33 -15.09 2.72
N ALA A 684 13.29 -14.29 3.79
CA ALA A 684 14.51 -13.74 4.36
C ALA A 684 15.43 -14.88 4.85
N PRO A 685 16.77 -14.72 4.77
CA PRO A 685 17.71 -15.69 5.33
C PRO A 685 17.42 -15.95 6.82
N PRO A 686 17.65 -17.17 7.33
CA PRO A 686 17.64 -17.43 8.76
C PRO A 686 18.63 -16.50 9.48
N LEU A 687 18.20 -15.97 10.62
CA LEU A 687 19.01 -15.11 11.47
C LEU A 687 19.89 -15.97 12.37
N THR A 688 21.14 -15.59 12.55
CA THR A 688 22.14 -16.33 13.32
C THR A 688 22.88 -15.42 14.29
N ILE A 689 23.70 -16.03 15.14
CA ILE A 689 24.58 -15.35 16.08
C ILE A 689 26.03 -15.77 15.86
N ASN A 690 26.97 -14.95 16.32
CA ASN A 690 28.40 -15.26 16.30
C ASN A 690 28.73 -16.34 17.35
N ARG A 691 28.55 -17.61 16.98
CA ARG A 691 28.72 -18.76 17.88
C ARG A 691 30.06 -18.75 18.61
N ALA A 692 31.15 -18.37 17.93
CA ALA A 692 32.48 -18.35 18.54
C ALA A 692 32.59 -17.35 19.70
N VAL A 693 31.95 -16.18 19.60
CA VAL A 693 31.92 -15.20 20.68
C VAL A 693 31.00 -15.65 21.81
N PHE A 694 29.83 -16.23 21.49
CA PHE A 694 28.92 -16.80 22.50
C PHE A 694 29.54 -17.96 23.28
N ASP A 695 30.26 -18.86 22.60
CA ASP A 695 30.93 -19.99 23.22
C ASP A 695 32.10 -19.50 24.10
N TRP A 696 32.81 -18.46 23.67
CA TRP A 696 33.82 -17.82 24.51
C TRP A 696 33.19 -17.17 25.75
N ALA A 697 32.10 -16.40 25.59
CA ALA A 697 31.39 -15.78 26.71
C ALA A 697 30.91 -16.79 27.76
N ARG A 698 30.58 -18.03 27.35
CA ARG A 698 30.18 -19.11 28.26
C ARG A 698 31.35 -19.85 28.90
N THR A 699 32.42 -20.09 28.16
CA THR A 699 33.55 -20.94 28.60
C THR A 699 34.63 -20.17 29.34
N ASP A 700 34.88 -18.92 28.96
CA ASP A 700 35.90 -18.04 29.54
C ASP A 700 35.43 -16.56 29.52
N PRO A 701 34.46 -16.20 30.39
CA PRO A 701 33.89 -14.85 30.43
C PRO A 701 34.92 -13.78 30.81
N GLU A 702 35.81 -14.08 31.76
CA GLU A 702 36.81 -13.13 32.23
C GLU A 702 37.92 -12.89 31.19
N GLY A 703 38.32 -13.90 30.43
CA GLY A 703 39.24 -13.72 29.31
C GLY A 703 38.63 -12.93 28.16
N LEU A 704 37.33 -13.09 27.88
CA LEU A 704 36.62 -12.25 26.91
C LEU A 704 36.56 -10.78 27.35
N LYS A 705 36.26 -10.51 28.63
CA LYS A 705 36.29 -9.15 29.21
C LYS A 705 37.69 -8.54 29.13
N ALA A 706 38.73 -9.30 29.50
CA ALA A 706 40.11 -8.84 29.42
C ALA A 706 40.52 -8.48 27.97
N ALA A 707 40.16 -9.31 27.00
CA ALA A 707 40.42 -9.06 25.59
C ALA A 707 39.72 -7.77 25.08
N ALA A 708 38.47 -7.56 25.50
CA ALA A 708 37.70 -6.36 25.16
C ALA A 708 38.33 -5.08 25.75
N ARG A 709 38.72 -5.10 27.03
CA ARG A 709 39.37 -3.96 27.70
C ARG A 709 40.68 -3.56 27.05
N ARG A 710 41.50 -4.55 26.66
CA ARG A 710 42.78 -4.29 25.97
C ARG A 710 42.57 -3.73 24.56
N LEU A 711 41.60 -4.28 23.82
CA LEU A 711 41.22 -3.74 22.52
C LEU A 711 40.68 -2.30 22.62
N ALA A 712 39.89 -2.01 23.66
CA ALA A 712 39.38 -0.69 24.00
C ALA A 712 40.50 0.31 24.36
N ALA A 713 41.52 -0.14 25.09
CA ALA A 713 42.69 0.66 25.46
C ALA A 713 43.63 0.98 24.29
N ARG A 714 43.42 0.37 23.10
CA ARG A 714 44.28 0.50 21.91
C ARG A 714 45.75 0.15 22.19
N GLU A 715 45.99 -0.72 23.16
CA GLU A 715 47.31 -1.30 23.39
C GLU A 715 47.76 -2.06 22.13
N SER A 716 49.07 -2.11 21.87
CA SER A 716 49.63 -2.75 20.67
C SER A 716 49.02 -4.14 20.47
N ALA A 717 48.21 -4.28 19.42
CA ALA A 717 47.53 -5.55 19.10
C ALA A 717 48.52 -6.69 18.86
N GLU A 718 49.79 -6.40 18.57
CA GLU A 718 50.83 -7.39 18.31
C GLU A 718 51.33 -8.10 19.57
N ALA A 719 51.01 -7.61 20.78
CA ALA A 719 51.49 -8.18 22.05
C ALA A 719 50.53 -9.19 22.72
N GLU A 720 49.27 -9.30 22.26
CA GLU A 720 48.18 -9.91 23.05
C GLU A 720 47.25 -10.79 22.17
N PRO A 721 47.44 -12.13 22.15
CA PRO A 721 46.71 -13.04 21.27
C PRO A 721 45.18 -13.00 21.40
N ALA A 722 44.67 -12.73 22.61
CA ALA A 722 43.23 -12.69 22.87
C ALA A 722 42.54 -11.47 22.24
N ALA A 723 43.18 -10.30 22.26
CA ALA A 723 42.64 -9.08 21.64
C ALA A 723 42.64 -9.19 20.11
N VAL A 724 43.67 -9.80 19.52
CA VAL A 724 43.72 -10.12 18.08
C VAL A 724 42.60 -11.07 17.69
N ARG A 725 42.40 -12.13 18.48
CA ARG A 725 41.30 -13.09 18.27
C ARG A 725 39.94 -12.38 18.30
N LEU A 726 39.70 -11.53 19.29
CA LEU A 726 38.43 -10.80 19.41
C LEU A 726 38.19 -9.87 18.21
N ARG A 727 39.20 -9.10 17.79
CA ARG A 727 39.13 -8.24 16.60
C ARG A 727 38.78 -9.06 15.35
N GLY A 728 39.42 -10.21 15.15
CA GLY A 728 39.15 -11.10 14.02
C GLY A 728 37.74 -11.70 14.04
N LEU A 729 37.15 -11.91 15.22
CA LEU A 729 35.75 -12.35 15.36
C LEU A 729 34.74 -11.23 15.09
N MET A 730 35.08 -9.97 15.37
CA MET A 730 34.23 -8.80 15.13
C MET A 730 34.31 -8.29 13.69
N VAL A 731 35.46 -8.44 13.05
CA VAL A 731 35.75 -8.03 11.67
C VAL A 731 36.24 -9.27 10.91
N PRO A 732 35.33 -10.15 10.48
CA PRO A 732 35.70 -11.35 9.76
C PRO A 732 36.38 -10.99 8.43
N VAL A 733 37.36 -11.80 8.05
CA VAL A 733 38.04 -11.72 6.75
C VAL A 733 37.37 -12.72 5.82
N VAL A 734 36.79 -12.21 4.73
CA VAL A 734 36.16 -13.02 3.68
C VAL A 734 36.97 -12.81 2.40
N ASP A 735 37.39 -13.91 1.76
CA ASP A 735 38.21 -13.89 0.54
C ASP A 735 39.49 -13.03 0.66
N GLY A 736 40.14 -13.08 1.82
CA GLY A 736 41.38 -12.35 2.09
C GLY A 736 41.20 -10.84 2.34
N ARG A 737 39.96 -10.33 2.43
CA ARG A 737 39.67 -8.93 2.74
C ARG A 737 38.83 -8.82 4.01
N ALA A 738 39.22 -7.91 4.90
CA ALA A 738 38.41 -7.56 6.05
C ALA A 738 37.10 -6.90 5.59
N ASP A 739 36.00 -7.17 6.29
CA ASP A 739 34.75 -6.45 6.09
C ASP A 739 34.96 -4.96 6.39
N ALA A 740 35.07 -4.15 5.33
CA ALA A 740 35.37 -2.73 5.43
C ALA A 740 34.30 -1.96 6.22
N VAL A 741 33.04 -2.40 6.18
CA VAL A 741 31.97 -1.79 6.97
C VAL A 741 32.24 -2.08 8.43
N ARG A 742 32.31 -3.36 8.84
CA ARG A 742 32.57 -3.72 10.26
C ARG A 742 33.88 -3.13 10.79
N GLN A 743 34.90 -3.03 9.94
CA GLN A 743 36.16 -2.37 10.29
C GLN A 743 35.97 -0.89 10.62
N ASN A 744 35.35 -0.11 9.74
CA ASN A 744 35.09 1.32 9.96
C ASN A 744 34.24 1.54 11.23
N LEU A 745 33.27 0.65 11.46
CA LEU A 745 32.41 0.68 12.63
C LEU A 745 33.18 0.42 13.93
N LEU A 746 34.08 -0.57 13.92
CA LEU A 746 34.95 -0.84 15.06
C LEU A 746 35.93 0.31 15.33
N GLU A 747 36.56 0.84 14.29
CA GLU A 747 37.51 1.96 14.42
C GLU A 747 36.86 3.21 15.02
N GLN A 748 35.64 3.53 14.57
CA GLN A 748 34.85 4.60 15.16
C GLN A 748 34.52 4.32 16.62
N LEU A 749 34.00 3.13 16.93
CA LEU A 749 33.64 2.75 18.30
C LEU A 749 34.83 2.94 19.25
N LEU A 750 35.99 2.40 18.88
CA LEU A 750 37.24 2.51 19.65
C LEU A 750 37.79 3.94 19.71
N LYS A 751 37.36 4.85 18.83
CA LYS A 751 37.77 6.26 18.83
C LYS A 751 36.89 7.11 19.72
N VAL A 752 35.59 6.90 19.63
CA VAL A 752 34.58 7.78 20.21
C VAL A 752 34.20 7.31 21.61
N ARG A 753 34.02 5.99 21.79
CA ARG A 753 33.55 5.41 23.05
C ARG A 753 34.07 3.98 23.25
N PRO A 754 35.39 3.80 23.46
CA PRO A 754 35.99 2.47 23.60
C PRO A 754 35.39 1.64 24.74
N GLU A 755 34.93 2.27 25.82
CA GLU A 755 34.27 1.63 26.96
C GLU A 755 32.97 0.89 26.59
N ALA A 756 32.31 1.28 25.48
CA ALA A 756 31.12 0.59 24.98
C ALA A 756 31.38 -0.88 24.64
N LEU A 757 32.64 -1.23 24.32
CA LEU A 757 33.03 -2.61 24.04
C LEU A 757 33.02 -3.47 25.31
N ASP A 758 33.55 -2.97 26.43
CA ASP A 758 33.55 -3.67 27.72
C ASP A 758 32.12 -3.83 28.25
N GLU A 759 31.30 -2.78 28.11
CA GLU A 759 29.88 -2.82 28.44
C GLU A 759 29.12 -3.86 27.61
N ALA A 760 29.34 -3.92 26.29
CA ALA A 760 28.68 -4.89 25.43
C ALA A 760 29.09 -6.33 25.73
N VAL A 761 30.37 -6.57 26.06
CA VAL A 761 30.81 -7.90 26.54
C VAL A 761 30.14 -8.25 27.86
N SER A 762 30.00 -7.29 28.79
CA SER A 762 29.31 -7.52 30.07
C SER A 762 27.85 -7.92 29.84
N ILE A 763 27.13 -7.20 28.98
CA ILE A 763 25.75 -7.57 28.57
C ILE A 763 25.71 -9.00 28.00
N LEU A 764 26.64 -9.35 27.11
CA LEU A 764 26.67 -10.66 26.46
C LEU A 764 26.99 -11.79 27.44
N VAL A 765 27.89 -11.58 28.38
CA VAL A 765 28.28 -12.56 29.41
C VAL A 765 27.15 -12.77 30.42
N ASP A 766 26.53 -11.69 30.88
CA ASP A 766 25.51 -11.75 31.92
C ASP A 766 24.18 -12.29 31.38
N ARG A 767 23.88 -12.04 30.09
CA ARG A 767 22.57 -12.35 29.49
C ARG A 767 22.68 -12.91 28.06
N PRO A 768 23.47 -13.98 27.81
CA PRO A 768 23.70 -14.50 26.46
C PRO A 768 22.40 -14.90 25.76
N ASP A 769 21.50 -15.60 26.46
CA ASP A 769 20.26 -16.08 25.85
C ASP A 769 19.30 -14.95 25.47
N ALA A 770 19.30 -13.85 26.23
CA ALA A 770 18.52 -12.66 25.89
C ALA A 770 19.04 -12.00 24.60
N VAL A 771 20.36 -11.84 24.47
CA VAL A 771 20.99 -11.29 23.26
C VAL A 771 20.71 -12.20 22.05
N ALA A 772 20.84 -13.52 22.21
CA ALA A 772 20.53 -14.48 21.16
C ALA A 772 19.06 -14.41 20.73
N SER A 773 18.11 -14.34 21.68
CA SER A 773 16.68 -14.21 21.39
C SER A 773 16.37 -12.92 20.62
N VAL A 774 16.99 -11.79 20.99
CA VAL A 774 16.81 -10.50 20.30
C VAL A 774 17.31 -10.57 18.85
N LEU A 775 18.47 -11.20 18.61
CA LEU A 775 19.07 -11.28 17.27
C LEU A 775 18.38 -12.26 16.34
N THR A 776 17.83 -13.35 16.89
CA THR A 776 17.22 -14.45 16.12
C THR A 776 15.74 -14.27 15.83
N ARG A 777 15.07 -13.27 16.43
CA ARG A 777 13.72 -12.86 16.07
C ARG A 777 13.75 -11.91 14.86
N TYR A 778 12.92 -12.14 13.85
CA TYR A 778 12.87 -11.24 12.68
C TYR A 778 12.42 -9.83 13.03
N GLY A 779 11.37 -9.69 13.84
CA GLY A 779 10.89 -8.42 14.36
C GLY A 779 11.62 -7.95 15.61
N TYR A 780 11.15 -6.84 16.18
CA TYR A 780 11.63 -6.32 17.44
C TYR A 780 11.19 -7.20 18.60
N THR A 781 12.03 -7.30 19.63
CA THR A 781 11.74 -8.10 20.83
C THR A 781 11.34 -7.18 21.97
N ASP A 782 10.17 -7.44 22.56
CA ASP A 782 9.74 -6.78 23.80
C ASP A 782 10.78 -7.05 24.89
N PRO A 783 11.42 -6.00 25.45
CA PRO A 783 12.36 -6.16 26.54
C PRO A 783 11.80 -6.99 27.69
N ALA A 784 10.51 -6.85 28.03
CA ALA A 784 9.89 -7.63 29.10
C ALA A 784 9.95 -9.15 28.85
N ALA A 785 9.88 -9.59 27.60
CA ALA A 785 9.93 -11.01 27.23
C ALA A 785 11.31 -11.65 27.39
N VAL A 786 12.37 -10.84 27.43
CA VAL A 786 13.76 -11.28 27.68
C VAL A 786 14.25 -10.90 29.07
N GLY A 787 13.33 -10.49 29.96
CA GLY A 787 13.60 -10.14 31.34
C GLY A 787 14.00 -8.68 31.56
N GLY A 788 13.54 -7.73 30.76
CA GLY A 788 13.88 -6.30 30.83
C GLY A 788 15.02 -5.89 29.89
N PHE A 789 15.28 -4.59 29.80
CA PHE A 789 16.29 -4.00 28.90
C PHE A 789 17.67 -4.66 29.06
N LEU A 790 18.41 -4.77 27.95
CA LEU A 790 19.71 -5.42 27.92
C LEU A 790 20.77 -4.66 28.74
N ASP A 791 20.70 -3.33 28.75
CA ASP A 791 21.61 -2.43 29.46
C ASP A 791 21.08 -1.96 30.82
N ARG A 792 20.13 -2.71 31.42
CA ARG A 792 19.49 -2.31 32.68
C ARG A 792 20.44 -2.20 33.87
N ASP A 793 21.50 -3.02 33.86
CA ASP A 793 22.47 -3.17 34.95
C ASP A 793 23.70 -2.26 34.77
N LEU A 794 23.74 -1.48 33.67
CA LEU A 794 24.79 -0.52 33.38
C LEU A 794 24.37 0.90 33.80
N PRO A 795 25.33 1.80 34.09
CA PRO A 795 25.04 3.20 34.37
C PRO A 795 24.26 3.81 33.21
N ASP A 796 23.24 4.61 33.53
CA ASP A 796 22.55 5.41 32.53
C ASP A 796 23.53 6.45 31.97
N GLY A 797 23.46 6.75 30.67
CA GLY A 797 24.31 7.73 30.02
C GLY A 797 23.98 9.19 30.39
N ARG A 798 23.07 9.41 31.34
CA ARG A 798 22.62 10.72 31.79
C ARG A 798 23.54 11.22 32.91
N PRO A 799 24.06 12.45 32.83
CA PRO A 799 24.76 13.08 33.95
C PRO A 799 23.84 13.26 35.18
#